data_AF-A0A4R0KQQ1-F1
#
_entry.id   AF-A0A4R0KQQ1-F1
#
_cell.length_a   1.000
_cell.length_b   1.000
_cell.length_c   1.000
_cell.angle_alpha   90.00
_cell.angle_beta   90.00
_cell.angle_gamma   90.00
#
_symmetry.space_group_name_H-M   'P 1'
#
loop_
_entity.id
_entity.type
_entity.pdbx_description
1 polymer ?
#
loop_
_entity_poly.entity_id
_entity_poly.type
_entity_poly.pdbx_seq_one_letter_code
_entity_poly.pdbx_strand_id
1 'polypeptide(L)'
;MTTDSSNPITRRTVLRSTVLTGAAIATAPGLSLLTPGQAAAVGSAHTTATAPVFVVPNPSFEQETTTPGFPDQWGRGASGTAGSGALDPAVARTGAKSFRTVAPAASDRYSVQLYLKPAVGGHVHRFSVWHRVMAVTGTAPTLQLHFYDVNRAVIASAVATGASGTADWTELTVELAAPATTRYLSLTLANWFSQGTVWWDDVSVETWPAIIGVGGNYLERAAHSDVLTLTLAAGASTRKLATVSAFDRELQFVDAARMRSASCETFRWHGDGITWDAASGCAQLAAGTQGSLTISGVRLGDGAPAGAAFPSVSVTELGQPGGNQVFVIALGFREPDHAAERTAGPTALAAARSASDYLDSRTTASGAIGIAHPSWPGDIQPDPHGNAKAASANTSLWQLTGEQVYRERATRIFDVLADVQLSNGGFGFPWPYGSAQLHFAYAGHYPDGKTHPRGTVMAIITASAAVSLLEGYHAFGTQRYLDAAERAVGYLLHDPNGLQFLDPGHRYASIPYCTTAPIDATGGRATEVYNIDAFSLVLLRRLHETTHDDSLLRYGDALARNLDRRVQTDGSIPYAWYATWKPTDYAYLVNDGLIQWGELRNARHWVATGRRGISWMTNVDRPSTLLWDYDGRPLGGVDNTQDVIRWIGAITASQQPDGSWTGGSDTRIEAFNAADITAVLQQMEYSS
;
A
#
# COMPACT_ATOMS: atom_id res chain seq x y z
N MET A 1 30.88 -1.82 -58.70
CA MET A 1 31.04 -0.36 -58.82
C MET A 1 29.88 0.28 -58.06
N THR A 2 30.23 0.94 -56.95
CA THR A 2 29.63 2.16 -56.36
C THR A 2 28.14 2.50 -56.59
N THR A 3 27.43 2.59 -55.45
CA THR A 3 26.45 3.62 -55.00
C THR A 3 25.23 3.92 -55.88
N ASP A 4 24.02 3.82 -55.31
CA ASP A 4 23.32 5.03 -54.81
C ASP A 4 22.07 4.68 -53.97
N SER A 5 21.85 5.55 -53.00
CA SER A 5 20.75 5.64 -52.03
C SER A 5 19.54 6.38 -52.59
N SER A 6 18.32 5.92 -52.30
CA SER A 6 17.17 6.83 -52.14
C SER A 6 16.00 6.17 -51.41
N ASN A 7 15.72 6.73 -50.22
CA ASN A 7 14.48 6.62 -49.47
C ASN A 7 13.32 7.26 -50.28
N PRO A 8 12.04 6.91 -50.05
CA PRO A 8 11.15 7.98 -49.64
C PRO A 8 10.11 7.60 -48.57
N ILE A 9 9.97 8.54 -47.63
CA ILE A 9 8.87 8.73 -46.69
C ILE A 9 7.68 9.36 -47.43
N THR A 10 6.46 8.90 -47.16
CA THR A 10 5.24 9.69 -46.78
C THR A 10 3.96 9.05 -47.33
N ARG A 11 3.01 8.78 -46.43
CA ARG A 11 1.57 9.08 -46.62
C ARG A 11 0.84 9.05 -45.27
N ARG A 12 0.55 10.25 -44.76
CA ARG A 12 -0.42 10.51 -43.69
C ARG A 12 -1.81 10.54 -44.34
N THR A 13 -2.70 9.65 -43.94
CA THR A 13 -4.12 9.70 -44.33
C THR A 13 -4.87 10.52 -43.29
N VAL A 14 -5.40 11.67 -43.68
CA VAL A 14 -6.33 12.47 -42.89
C VAL A 14 -7.74 11.96 -43.14
N LEU A 15 -8.38 11.37 -42.13
CA LEU A 15 -9.82 11.06 -42.15
C LEU A 15 -10.59 12.25 -41.54
N ARG A 16 -11.44 12.88 -42.35
CA ARG A 16 -12.41 13.88 -41.90
C ARG A 16 -13.60 13.17 -41.25
N SER A 17 -13.85 13.47 -39.98
CA SER A 17 -15.09 13.11 -39.28
C SER A 17 -16.22 14.07 -39.65
N THR A 18 -17.39 13.51 -39.94
CA THR A 18 -18.63 14.23 -40.27
C THR A 18 -19.47 14.35 -39.00
N VAL A 19 -19.83 15.59 -38.64
CA VAL A 19 -20.70 15.92 -37.51
C VAL A 19 -22.11 15.39 -37.76
N LEU A 20 -22.65 14.62 -36.81
CA LEU A 20 -24.08 14.31 -36.70
C LEU A 20 -24.58 14.81 -35.34
N THR A 21 -25.47 15.79 -35.40
CA THR A 21 -26.25 16.33 -34.29
C THR A 21 -27.47 15.45 -34.02
N GLY A 22 -27.78 15.18 -32.76
CA GLY A 22 -28.99 14.48 -32.35
C GLY A 22 -29.23 14.59 -30.84
N ALA A 23 -30.31 15.27 -30.48
CA ALA A 23 -30.71 15.63 -29.11
C ALA A 23 -31.44 14.51 -28.35
N ALA A 24 -31.37 14.54 -27.01
CA ALA A 24 -32.53 14.68 -26.10
C ALA A 24 -32.12 14.32 -24.65
N ILE A 25 -32.26 15.28 -23.75
CA ILE A 25 -32.11 15.12 -22.30
C ILE A 25 -33.50 14.85 -21.71
N ALA A 26 -33.65 13.73 -21.01
CA ALA A 26 -34.79 13.48 -20.13
C ALA A 26 -34.32 13.58 -18.67
N THR A 27 -35.02 14.41 -17.90
CA THR A 27 -34.81 14.69 -16.48
C THR A 27 -35.46 13.63 -15.59
N ALA A 28 -34.81 13.29 -14.48
CA ALA A 28 -35.47 12.71 -13.30
C ALA A 28 -34.82 13.29 -12.02
N PRO A 29 -35.62 13.73 -11.02
CA PRO A 29 -35.13 14.40 -9.83
C PRO A 29 -35.00 13.45 -8.63
N GLY A 30 -34.11 13.81 -7.71
CA GLY A 30 -34.24 13.46 -6.30
C GLY A 30 -33.13 12.59 -5.74
N LEU A 31 -32.09 13.23 -5.20
CA LEU A 31 -31.35 12.67 -4.07
C LEU A 31 -30.99 13.78 -3.09
N SER A 32 -31.36 13.53 -1.83
CA SER A 32 -31.31 14.46 -0.71
C SER A 32 -29.87 14.79 -0.31
N LEU A 33 -29.63 16.07 -0.04
CA LEU A 33 -28.37 16.66 0.43
C LEU A 33 -27.92 16.02 1.76
N LEU A 34 -26.77 15.36 1.75
CA LEU A 34 -25.96 15.15 2.96
C LEU A 34 -24.99 16.33 3.10
N THR A 35 -24.94 16.91 4.29
CA THR A 35 -24.15 18.09 4.63
C THR A 35 -22.64 17.85 4.51
N PRO A 36 -21.88 18.73 3.85
CA PRO A 36 -20.43 18.63 3.72
C PRO A 36 -19.75 19.05 5.02
N GLY A 37 -19.21 18.07 5.74
CA GLY A 37 -18.50 18.32 7.00
C GLY A 37 -17.76 17.10 7.50
N GLN A 38 -17.00 16.40 6.64
CA GLN A 38 -16.07 15.34 7.05
C GLN A 38 -15.11 14.82 5.95
N ALA A 39 -14.91 15.57 4.86
CA ALA A 39 -13.91 15.22 3.84
C ALA A 39 -12.61 16.01 4.10
N ALA A 40 -11.76 15.50 4.98
CA ALA A 40 -10.41 16.02 5.19
C ALA A 40 -9.40 14.87 5.28
N ALA A 41 -8.33 15.00 4.48
CA ALA A 41 -7.09 14.21 4.46
C ALA A 41 -7.14 12.77 3.89
N VAL A 42 -7.27 12.66 2.55
CA VAL A 42 -6.74 11.49 1.81
C VAL A 42 -5.25 11.72 1.51
N GLY A 43 -4.49 11.75 2.60
CA GLY A 43 -3.02 11.75 2.62
C GLY A 43 -2.60 10.89 3.81
N SER A 44 -3.16 9.68 3.88
CA SER A 44 -2.93 8.77 4.98
C SER A 44 -1.57 8.10 4.76
N ALA A 45 -0.62 8.37 5.65
CA ALA A 45 0.52 7.50 5.85
C ALA A 45 -0.02 6.11 6.28
N HIS A 46 -0.24 5.24 5.30
CA HIS A 46 -0.70 3.88 5.50
C HIS A 46 0.50 3.00 5.87
N THR A 47 0.80 2.92 7.16
CA THR A 47 1.69 1.86 7.67
C THR A 47 0.91 0.54 7.71
N THR A 48 0.86 -0.16 6.58
CA THR A 48 0.30 -1.51 6.43
C THR A 48 1.44 -2.52 6.38
N ALA A 49 2.05 -2.77 7.55
CA ALA A 49 2.57 -4.11 7.76
C ALA A 49 1.42 -5.09 7.47
N THR A 50 1.68 -6.25 6.86
CA THR A 50 0.84 -7.43 7.11
C THR A 50 0.77 -7.51 8.63
N ALA A 51 -0.27 -6.94 9.25
CA ALA A 51 -0.24 -6.82 10.69
C ALA A 51 -0.21 -8.27 11.15
N PRO A 52 0.79 -8.66 11.95
CA PRO A 52 0.85 -10.03 12.43
C PRO A 52 -0.52 -10.34 13.00
N VAL A 53 -1.09 -11.49 12.63
CA VAL A 53 -2.32 -12.00 13.22
C VAL A 53 -2.22 -11.73 14.71
N PHE A 54 -3.15 -10.94 15.26
CA PHE A 54 -3.01 -10.47 16.62
C PHE A 54 -2.91 -11.69 17.54
N VAL A 55 -1.79 -11.81 18.25
CA VAL A 55 -1.58 -12.84 19.27
C VAL A 55 -1.71 -12.17 20.63
N VAL A 56 -2.56 -12.72 21.48
CA VAL A 56 -2.68 -12.29 22.88
C VAL A 56 -1.38 -12.69 23.61
N PRO A 57 -0.58 -11.72 24.09
CA PRO A 57 0.61 -12.06 24.86
C PRO A 57 0.22 -12.53 26.25
N ASN A 58 0.91 -13.55 26.76
CA ASN A 58 0.70 -14.10 28.10
C ASN A 58 -0.79 -14.41 28.40
N PRO A 59 -1.46 -15.22 27.56
CA PRO A 59 -2.91 -15.40 27.58
C PRO A 59 -3.44 -16.03 28.89
N SER A 60 -2.63 -16.85 29.56
CA SER A 60 -2.93 -17.48 30.86
C SER A 60 -2.26 -16.76 32.04
N PHE A 61 -1.70 -15.56 31.84
CA PHE A 61 -1.11 -14.72 32.90
C PHE A 61 0.04 -15.35 33.71
N GLU A 62 0.76 -16.33 33.16
CA GLU A 62 1.83 -17.05 33.87
C GLU A 62 3.16 -16.29 33.96
N GLN A 63 3.41 -15.36 33.03
CA GLN A 63 4.68 -14.62 32.93
C GLN A 63 4.65 -13.28 33.69
N GLU A 64 5.65 -13.03 34.53
CA GLU A 64 5.78 -11.80 35.36
C GLU A 64 7.25 -11.33 35.49
N THR A 65 8.02 -11.43 34.41
CA THR A 65 9.46 -11.14 34.39
C THR A 65 9.78 -9.66 34.58
N THR A 66 8.87 -8.77 34.20
CA THR A 66 9.11 -7.31 34.19
C THR A 66 8.65 -6.62 35.47
N THR A 67 7.54 -7.05 36.07
CA THR A 67 6.97 -6.47 37.29
C THR A 67 6.40 -7.59 38.17
N PRO A 68 7.04 -7.92 39.31
CA PRO A 68 6.54 -8.94 40.21
C PRO A 68 5.08 -8.68 40.63
N GLY A 69 4.24 -9.69 40.52
CA GLY A 69 2.82 -9.65 40.82
C GLY A 69 1.91 -9.15 39.68
N PHE A 70 2.47 -8.83 38.51
CA PHE A 70 1.71 -8.32 37.37
C PHE A 70 2.08 -9.03 36.05
N PRO A 71 1.11 -9.38 35.19
CA PRO A 71 1.38 -10.12 33.96
C PRO A 71 2.13 -9.28 32.94
N ASP A 72 3.18 -9.85 32.36
CA ASP A 72 4.00 -9.20 31.34
C ASP A 72 3.17 -8.77 30.12
N GLN A 73 3.46 -7.57 29.58
CA GLN A 73 2.83 -6.97 28.38
C GLN A 73 1.36 -6.53 28.51
N TRP A 74 0.76 -6.68 29.68
CA TRP A 74 -0.53 -6.13 30.02
C TRP A 74 -0.38 -4.74 30.68
N GLY A 75 -1.44 -3.96 30.62
CA GLY A 75 -1.55 -2.66 31.28
C GLY A 75 -2.58 -2.67 32.40
N ARG A 76 -2.39 -1.79 33.38
CA ARG A 76 -3.30 -1.55 34.49
C ARG A 76 -4.27 -0.41 34.17
N GLY A 77 -5.57 -0.63 34.39
CA GLY A 77 -6.58 0.42 34.43
C GLY A 77 -7.17 0.56 35.83
N ALA A 78 -6.50 1.32 36.70
CA ALA A 78 -7.04 1.68 38.01
C ALA A 78 -7.12 3.19 38.10
N SER A 79 -8.28 3.72 38.49
CA SER A 79 -8.54 5.15 38.40
C SER A 79 -9.05 5.69 39.73
N GLY A 80 -8.10 5.87 40.65
CA GLY A 80 -8.28 6.62 41.89
C GLY A 80 -9.18 5.98 42.94
N THR A 81 -9.52 4.70 42.82
CA THR A 81 -10.38 3.98 43.78
C THR A 81 -9.59 2.90 44.54
N ALA A 82 -10.23 2.21 45.49
CA ALA A 82 -9.62 1.11 46.26
C ALA A 82 -9.56 -0.23 45.49
N GLY A 83 -9.92 -0.23 44.20
CA GLY A 83 -9.79 -1.40 43.35
C GLY A 83 -8.32 -1.83 43.20
N SER A 84 -8.06 -3.14 43.22
CA SER A 84 -6.72 -3.71 43.11
C SER A 84 -6.68 -4.94 42.20
N GLY A 85 -5.49 -5.33 41.76
CA GLY A 85 -5.29 -6.57 41.02
C GLY A 85 -3.87 -7.10 41.17
N ALA A 86 -3.73 -8.42 41.10
CA ALA A 86 -2.48 -9.16 41.26
C ALA A 86 -2.63 -10.57 40.68
N LEU A 87 -1.51 -11.21 40.34
CA LEU A 87 -1.49 -12.65 40.07
C LEU A 87 -1.83 -13.45 41.33
N ASP A 88 -2.65 -14.49 41.16
CA ASP A 88 -3.11 -15.36 42.24
C ASP A 88 -2.69 -16.81 41.96
N PRO A 89 -1.71 -17.37 42.70
CA PRO A 89 -1.25 -18.73 42.52
C PRO A 89 -2.17 -19.79 43.17
N ALA A 90 -3.18 -19.37 43.94
CA ALA A 90 -4.10 -20.29 44.63
C ALA A 90 -5.35 -20.60 43.80
N VAL A 91 -5.66 -19.76 42.81
CA VAL A 91 -6.83 -19.90 41.95
C VAL A 91 -6.38 -19.73 40.51
N ALA A 92 -6.42 -20.79 39.73
CA ALA A 92 -6.14 -20.78 38.30
C ALA A 92 -7.13 -21.69 37.59
N ARG A 93 -7.40 -21.43 36.30
CA ARG A 93 -8.16 -22.34 35.45
C ARG A 93 -7.21 -23.32 34.78
N THR A 94 -6.14 -22.80 34.20
CA THR A 94 -5.01 -23.59 33.70
C THR A 94 -3.71 -23.07 34.28
N GLY A 95 -2.63 -23.83 34.13
CA GLY A 95 -1.32 -23.41 34.64
C GLY A 95 -1.25 -23.30 36.18
N ALA A 96 -0.49 -22.33 36.66
CA ALA A 96 -0.18 -22.12 38.06
C ALA A 96 -0.79 -20.81 38.63
N LYS A 97 -1.24 -19.88 37.79
CA LYS A 97 -1.72 -18.56 38.23
C LYS A 97 -2.90 -18.09 37.38
N SER A 98 -3.72 -17.21 37.94
CA SER A 98 -4.64 -16.36 37.16
C SER A 98 -4.49 -14.90 37.57
N PHE A 99 -5.05 -13.98 36.79
CA PHE A 99 -5.08 -12.57 37.19
C PHE A 99 -6.31 -12.26 38.03
N ARG A 100 -6.11 -11.92 39.31
CA ARG A 100 -7.18 -11.54 40.23
C ARG A 100 -7.39 -10.03 40.23
N THR A 101 -8.65 -9.61 40.18
CA THR A 101 -9.08 -8.23 40.42
C THR A 101 -10.05 -8.19 41.60
N VAL A 102 -9.90 -7.20 42.47
CA VAL A 102 -10.72 -7.01 43.67
C VAL A 102 -11.25 -5.59 43.70
N ALA A 103 -12.56 -5.46 43.88
CA ALA A 103 -13.23 -4.18 44.09
C ALA A 103 -13.92 -4.22 45.48
N PRO A 104 -13.38 -3.53 46.50
CA PRO A 104 -13.92 -3.59 47.86
C PRO A 104 -15.33 -3.02 48.03
N ALA A 105 -15.68 -2.00 47.25
CA ALA A 105 -16.99 -1.34 47.27
C ALA A 105 -17.52 -1.13 45.84
N ALA A 106 -18.84 -0.98 45.69
CA ALA A 106 -19.50 -0.83 44.37
C ALA A 106 -19.08 0.44 43.59
N SER A 107 -18.38 1.39 44.20
CA SER A 107 -17.76 2.55 43.54
C SER A 107 -16.35 2.27 43.00
N ASP A 108 -15.76 1.12 43.35
CA ASP A 108 -14.41 0.78 42.98
C ASP A 108 -14.30 0.23 41.56
N ARG A 109 -13.12 0.35 40.97
CA ARG A 109 -12.83 -0.11 39.62
C ARG A 109 -11.38 -0.58 39.49
N TYR A 110 -11.22 -1.71 38.83
CA TYR A 110 -9.92 -2.18 38.37
C TYR A 110 -10.08 -2.89 37.03
N SER A 111 -9.11 -2.74 36.14
CA SER A 111 -9.00 -3.53 34.92
C SER A 111 -7.56 -3.90 34.60
N VAL A 112 -7.43 -4.98 33.83
CA VAL A 112 -6.21 -5.35 33.12
C VAL A 112 -6.50 -5.29 31.63
N GLN A 113 -5.59 -4.72 30.84
CA GLN A 113 -5.89 -4.43 29.44
C GLN A 113 -4.68 -4.58 28.52
N LEU A 114 -4.94 -4.98 27.28
CA LEU A 114 -4.03 -4.79 26.16
C LEU A 114 -4.43 -3.49 25.49
N TYR A 115 -3.55 -2.49 25.52
CA TYR A 115 -3.87 -1.16 25.02
C TYR A 115 -3.17 -0.87 23.68
N LEU A 116 -3.93 -0.40 22.70
CA LEU A 116 -3.48 0.03 21.37
C LEU A 116 -2.55 -0.97 20.69
N LYS A 117 -2.94 -2.23 20.65
CA LYS A 117 -2.23 -3.26 19.88
C LYS A 117 -2.56 -3.12 18.39
N PRO A 118 -1.62 -3.34 17.46
CA PRO A 118 -1.91 -3.29 16.03
C PRO A 118 -3.06 -4.22 15.64
N ALA A 119 -3.95 -3.75 14.77
CA ALA A 119 -5.10 -4.50 14.29
C ALA A 119 -5.37 -4.19 12.80
N VAL A 120 -5.97 -5.14 12.08
CA VAL A 120 -6.29 -4.98 10.65
C VAL A 120 -7.76 -4.66 10.48
N GLY A 121 -8.07 -3.59 9.75
CA GLY A 121 -9.44 -3.29 9.37
C GLY A 121 -10.07 -4.38 8.50
N GLY A 122 -11.40 -4.49 8.55
CA GLY A 122 -12.17 -5.47 7.78
C GLY A 122 -12.12 -6.91 8.31
N HIS A 123 -11.38 -7.17 9.39
CA HIS A 123 -11.33 -8.48 10.04
C HIS A 123 -12.39 -8.58 11.15
N VAL A 124 -13.01 -9.74 11.32
CA VAL A 124 -13.80 -10.06 12.52
C VAL A 124 -12.86 -10.58 13.59
N HIS A 125 -12.94 -10.03 14.79
CA HIS A 125 -12.19 -10.52 15.94
C HIS A 125 -13.16 -11.07 16.97
N ARG A 126 -12.97 -12.33 17.36
CA ARG A 126 -13.62 -12.94 18.51
C ARG A 126 -12.60 -13.12 19.61
N PHE A 127 -12.81 -12.43 20.72
CA PHE A 127 -12.03 -12.61 21.93
C PHE A 127 -12.82 -13.44 22.91
N SER A 128 -12.15 -14.37 23.58
CA SER A 128 -12.70 -15.02 24.76
C SER A 128 -11.76 -14.95 25.95
N VAL A 129 -12.33 -15.05 27.15
CA VAL A 129 -11.61 -15.15 28.41
C VAL A 129 -12.41 -16.00 29.36
N TRP A 130 -11.74 -16.82 30.16
CA TRP A 130 -12.39 -17.50 31.26
C TRP A 130 -12.36 -16.62 32.50
N HIS A 131 -13.49 -16.51 33.17
CA HIS A 131 -13.59 -15.75 34.40
C HIS A 131 -14.30 -16.54 35.49
N ARG A 132 -13.86 -16.32 36.73
CA ARG A 132 -14.49 -16.83 37.96
C ARG A 132 -14.84 -15.64 38.84
N VAL A 133 -15.99 -15.68 39.51
CA VAL A 133 -16.43 -14.57 40.37
C VAL A 133 -16.73 -15.03 41.78
N MET A 134 -16.41 -14.18 42.76
CA MET A 134 -16.75 -14.39 44.17
C MET A 134 -17.34 -13.12 44.77
N ALA A 135 -18.57 -13.26 45.27
CA ALA A 135 -19.33 -12.19 45.92
C ALA A 135 -19.41 -10.90 45.09
N VAL A 136 -19.49 -11.00 43.76
CA VAL A 136 -19.61 -9.84 42.86
C VAL A 136 -21.02 -9.26 42.93
N THR A 137 -21.15 -8.00 43.31
CA THR A 137 -22.41 -7.25 43.37
C THR A 137 -22.24 -5.91 42.66
N GLY A 138 -23.35 -5.26 42.28
CA GLY A 138 -23.32 -4.08 41.41
C GLY A 138 -23.20 -4.47 39.93
N THR A 139 -22.30 -3.81 39.20
CA THR A 139 -22.09 -4.10 37.78
C THR A 139 -21.35 -5.43 37.61
N ALA A 140 -21.84 -6.30 36.74
CA ALA A 140 -21.12 -7.52 36.39
C ALA A 140 -19.78 -7.21 35.71
N PRO A 141 -18.77 -8.09 35.84
CA PRO A 141 -17.48 -7.88 35.21
C PRO A 141 -17.62 -7.95 33.69
N THR A 142 -16.78 -7.23 32.95
CA THR A 142 -16.92 -7.09 31.49
C THR A 142 -15.64 -7.41 30.74
N LEU A 143 -15.80 -8.00 29.56
CA LEU A 143 -14.80 -8.11 28.50
C LEU A 143 -15.14 -7.04 27.45
N GLN A 144 -14.26 -6.09 27.21
CA GLN A 144 -14.48 -5.00 26.27
C GLN A 144 -13.46 -5.03 25.14
N LEU A 145 -13.93 -4.93 23.91
CA LEU A 145 -13.12 -4.78 22.72
C LEU A 145 -13.38 -3.40 22.11
N HIS A 146 -12.31 -2.66 21.82
CA HIS A 146 -12.37 -1.36 21.18
C HIS A 146 -11.44 -1.33 19.96
N PHE A 147 -11.89 -0.80 18.85
CA PHE A 147 -11.06 -0.51 17.68
C PHE A 147 -10.80 0.98 17.57
N TYR A 148 -9.59 1.33 17.14
CA TYR A 148 -9.12 2.69 17.01
C TYR A 148 -8.58 2.97 15.62
N ASP A 149 -8.76 4.20 15.15
CA ASP A 149 -8.14 4.70 13.91
C ASP A 149 -6.67 5.15 14.14
N VAL A 150 -6.07 5.74 13.10
CA VAL A 150 -4.69 6.27 13.14
C VAL A 150 -4.52 7.39 14.19
N ASN A 151 -5.58 8.15 14.46
CA ASN A 151 -5.62 9.23 15.44
C ASN A 151 -5.89 8.73 16.86
N ARG A 152 -5.98 7.41 17.05
CA ARG A 152 -6.32 6.74 18.32
C ARG A 152 -7.71 7.14 18.82
N ALA A 153 -8.63 7.51 17.92
CA ALA A 153 -10.03 7.67 18.23
C ALA A 153 -10.73 6.31 18.17
N VAL A 154 -11.61 6.01 19.14
CA VAL A 154 -12.43 4.79 19.10
C VAL A 154 -13.41 4.91 17.94
N ILE A 155 -13.40 3.93 17.04
CA ILE A 155 -14.26 3.89 15.85
C ILE A 155 -15.26 2.73 15.87
N ALA A 156 -15.07 1.74 16.75
CA ALA A 156 -16.03 0.69 17.03
C ALA A 156 -15.73 0.05 18.40
N SER A 157 -16.75 -0.49 19.06
CA SER A 157 -16.60 -1.21 20.32
C SER A 157 -17.67 -2.27 20.53
N ALA A 158 -17.34 -3.27 21.34
CA ALA A 158 -18.25 -4.33 21.77
C ALA A 158 -17.93 -4.73 23.22
N VAL A 159 -18.95 -5.19 23.95
CA VAL A 159 -18.84 -5.55 25.37
C VAL A 159 -19.59 -6.85 25.62
N ALA A 160 -18.94 -7.78 26.32
CA ALA A 160 -19.58 -8.95 26.91
C ALA A 160 -19.60 -8.82 28.43
N THR A 161 -20.71 -9.23 29.04
CA THR A 161 -20.97 -9.09 30.48
C THR A 161 -20.98 -10.45 31.15
N GLY A 162 -20.19 -10.58 32.21
CA GLY A 162 -20.02 -11.80 33.00
C GLY A 162 -21.13 -12.05 34.01
N ALA A 163 -20.94 -13.11 34.79
CA ALA A 163 -21.80 -13.43 35.93
C ALA A 163 -21.57 -12.47 37.11
N SER A 164 -22.65 -12.15 37.82
CA SER A 164 -22.60 -11.57 39.17
C SER A 164 -22.71 -12.68 40.23
N GLY A 165 -22.49 -12.33 41.49
CA GLY A 165 -22.55 -13.24 42.64
C GLY A 165 -21.29 -14.07 42.79
N THR A 166 -21.47 -15.35 43.10
CA THR A 166 -20.38 -16.33 43.16
C THR A 166 -20.67 -17.41 42.12
N ALA A 167 -19.77 -17.57 41.18
CA ALA A 167 -19.85 -18.58 40.13
C ALA A 167 -18.45 -19.12 39.84
N ASP A 168 -18.38 -20.38 39.45
CA ASP A 168 -17.13 -20.99 39.02
C ASP A 168 -16.71 -20.47 37.63
N TRP A 169 -15.61 -20.99 37.10
CA TRP A 169 -15.09 -20.64 35.78
C TRP A 169 -16.16 -20.78 34.69
N THR A 170 -16.42 -19.66 34.01
CA THR A 170 -17.28 -19.57 32.83
C THR A 170 -16.56 -18.76 31.76
N GLU A 171 -16.88 -18.99 30.48
CA GLU A 171 -16.26 -18.27 29.38
C GLU A 171 -17.08 -17.02 29.02
N LEU A 172 -16.40 -15.88 28.85
CA LEU A 172 -16.92 -14.68 28.22
C LEU A 172 -16.39 -14.58 26.81
N THR A 173 -17.27 -14.25 25.86
CA THR A 173 -16.90 -14.05 24.46
C THR A 173 -17.45 -12.72 23.95
N VAL A 174 -16.62 -11.95 23.25
CA VAL A 174 -17.04 -10.78 22.48
C VAL A 174 -16.56 -10.94 21.04
N GLU A 175 -17.41 -10.57 20.09
CA GLU A 175 -17.11 -10.62 18.66
C GLU A 175 -17.45 -9.29 18.00
N LEU A 176 -16.55 -8.76 17.16
CA LEU A 176 -16.76 -7.52 16.45
C LEU A 176 -15.96 -7.47 15.15
N ALA A 177 -16.59 -7.00 14.08
CA ALA A 177 -15.91 -6.64 12.84
C ALA A 177 -15.17 -5.31 13.01
N ALA A 178 -13.86 -5.31 12.78
CA ALA A 178 -13.03 -4.12 12.73
C ALA A 178 -13.44 -3.27 11.51
N PRO A 179 -13.80 -1.97 11.69
CA PRO A 179 -13.98 -1.07 10.56
C PRO A 179 -12.74 -1.02 9.65
N ALA A 180 -12.92 -0.68 8.37
CA ALA A 180 -11.80 -0.62 7.41
C ALA A 180 -10.68 0.37 7.83
N THR A 181 -11.03 1.40 8.60
CA THR A 181 -10.12 2.41 9.13
C THR A 181 -9.39 2.01 10.42
N THR A 182 -9.65 0.81 10.97
CA THR A 182 -8.95 0.29 12.15
C THR A 182 -7.45 0.23 11.94
N ARG A 183 -6.71 0.69 12.95
CA ARG A 183 -5.24 0.57 13.07
C ARG A 183 -4.83 -0.10 14.37
N TYR A 184 -5.61 0.09 15.43
CA TYR A 184 -5.34 -0.51 16.71
C TYR A 184 -6.59 -1.15 17.30
N LEU A 185 -6.37 -2.09 18.21
CA LEU A 185 -7.39 -2.63 19.10
C LEU A 185 -6.96 -2.45 20.55
N SER A 186 -7.93 -2.38 21.45
CA SER A 186 -7.71 -2.59 22.88
C SER A 186 -8.67 -3.65 23.39
N LEU A 187 -8.16 -4.51 24.27
CA LEU A 187 -8.92 -5.52 24.98
C LEU A 187 -8.85 -5.20 26.47
N THR A 188 -10.00 -5.06 27.13
CA THR A 188 -10.07 -4.69 28.56
C THR A 188 -10.88 -5.72 29.33
N LEU A 189 -10.27 -6.29 30.37
CA LEU A 189 -10.94 -7.13 31.36
C LEU A 189 -11.24 -6.26 32.58
N ALA A 190 -12.51 -5.88 32.75
CA ALA A 190 -12.91 -4.84 33.69
C ALA A 190 -13.80 -5.37 34.81
N ASN A 191 -13.38 -5.12 36.05
CA ASN A 191 -14.21 -5.22 37.24
C ASN A 191 -14.49 -3.78 37.71
N TRP A 192 -15.45 -3.12 37.05
CA TRP A 192 -15.77 -1.70 37.25
C TRP A 192 -17.11 -1.54 37.94
N PHE A 193 -17.18 -0.62 38.90
CA PHE A 193 -18.42 -0.25 39.59
C PHE A 193 -19.14 -1.48 40.17
N SER A 194 -18.34 -2.34 40.80
CA SER A 194 -18.73 -3.62 41.36
C SER A 194 -18.08 -3.78 42.73
N GLN A 195 -18.65 -4.62 43.58
CA GLN A 195 -18.02 -5.07 44.81
C GLN A 195 -17.80 -6.57 44.70
N GLY A 196 -16.59 -7.08 44.89
CA GLY A 196 -16.28 -8.51 44.84
C GLY A 196 -14.93 -8.81 44.21
N THR A 197 -14.68 -10.09 43.95
CA THR A 197 -13.43 -10.58 43.34
C THR A 197 -13.72 -11.28 42.02
N VAL A 198 -12.88 -11.03 41.02
CA VAL A 198 -12.92 -11.67 39.70
C VAL A 198 -11.53 -12.18 39.36
N TRP A 199 -11.43 -13.45 38.98
CA TRP A 199 -10.22 -14.04 38.40
C TRP A 199 -10.40 -14.19 36.90
N TRP A 200 -9.35 -13.90 36.15
CA TRP A 200 -9.30 -13.94 34.69
C TRP A 200 -8.20 -14.90 34.25
N ASP A 201 -8.49 -15.76 33.28
CA ASP A 201 -7.55 -16.75 32.76
C ASP A 201 -7.85 -17.13 31.31
N ASP A 202 -6.91 -17.78 30.63
CA ASP A 202 -7.03 -18.32 29.27
C ASP A 202 -7.67 -17.37 28.25
N VAL A 203 -7.10 -16.17 28.12
CA VAL A 203 -7.52 -15.21 27.10
C VAL A 203 -7.18 -15.75 25.71
N SER A 204 -8.16 -15.83 24.83
CA SER A 204 -7.98 -16.27 23.46
C SER A 204 -8.45 -15.22 22.46
N VAL A 205 -7.90 -15.28 21.25
CA VAL A 205 -8.36 -14.50 20.11
C VAL A 205 -8.46 -15.39 18.89
N GLU A 206 -9.58 -15.30 18.21
CA GLU A 206 -9.76 -15.75 16.84
C GLU A 206 -9.97 -14.53 15.95
N THR A 207 -9.35 -14.53 14.78
CA THR A 207 -9.46 -13.45 13.81
C THR A 207 -9.79 -14.05 12.45
N TRP A 208 -10.79 -13.48 11.80
CA TRP A 208 -11.19 -13.82 10.43
C TRP A 208 -11.09 -12.60 9.51
N PRO A 209 -10.70 -12.75 8.24
CA PRO A 209 -10.34 -14.00 7.58
C PRO A 209 -9.14 -14.68 8.23
N ALA A 210 -9.28 -15.99 8.46
CA ALA A 210 -8.31 -16.82 9.17
C ALA A 210 -7.15 -17.25 8.25
N ILE A 211 -7.38 -17.05 6.97
CA ILE A 211 -6.48 -17.19 5.84
C ILE A 211 -6.38 -15.82 5.18
N ILE A 212 -5.17 -15.34 4.96
CA ILE A 212 -4.94 -14.12 4.17
C ILE A 212 -4.38 -14.49 2.81
N GLY A 213 -4.84 -13.81 1.76
CA GLY A 213 -4.15 -13.78 0.48
C GLY A 213 -2.83 -13.03 0.65
N VAL A 214 -1.72 -13.64 0.24
CA VAL A 214 -0.41 -12.97 0.16
C VAL A 214 0.01 -12.83 -1.30
N GLY A 215 1.14 -12.17 -1.58
CA GLY A 215 1.60 -11.99 -2.95
C GLY A 215 1.71 -13.28 -3.75
N GLY A 216 1.36 -13.20 -5.03
CA GLY A 216 1.42 -14.32 -5.97
C GLY A 216 0.07 -14.91 -6.34
N ASN A 217 -1.01 -14.14 -6.15
CA ASN A 217 -2.35 -14.52 -6.60
C ASN A 217 -2.56 -14.07 -8.05
N TYR A 218 -2.80 -15.02 -8.94
CA TYR A 218 -2.92 -14.78 -10.37
C TYR A 218 -4.08 -15.55 -10.96
N LEU A 219 -4.70 -14.99 -11.97
CA LEU A 219 -5.56 -15.68 -12.89
C LEU A 219 -4.99 -15.51 -14.29
N GLU A 220 -4.50 -16.57 -14.89
CA GLU A 220 -3.91 -16.55 -16.23
C GLU A 220 -4.83 -17.24 -17.23
N ARG A 221 -5.18 -16.52 -18.31
CA ARG A 221 -5.95 -17.07 -19.43
C ARG A 221 -5.02 -17.81 -20.38
N ALA A 222 -5.21 -19.13 -20.54
CA ALA A 222 -4.64 -19.89 -21.65
C ALA A 222 -5.70 -20.16 -22.73
N ALA A 223 -5.27 -20.65 -23.90
CA ALA A 223 -6.15 -20.86 -25.06
C ALA A 223 -7.42 -21.66 -24.73
N HIS A 224 -7.29 -22.71 -23.91
CA HIS A 224 -8.36 -23.66 -23.59
C HIS A 224 -8.63 -23.85 -22.09
N SER A 225 -7.90 -23.17 -21.22
CA SER A 225 -8.03 -23.31 -19.76
C SER A 225 -7.64 -22.03 -19.05
N ASP A 226 -8.18 -21.81 -17.86
CA ASP A 226 -7.66 -20.79 -16.95
C ASP A 226 -6.75 -21.46 -15.92
N VAL A 227 -5.76 -20.72 -15.45
CA VAL A 227 -4.91 -21.12 -14.32
C VAL A 227 -5.09 -20.09 -13.22
N LEU A 228 -5.78 -20.49 -12.16
CA LEU A 228 -5.94 -19.69 -10.95
C LEU A 228 -4.91 -20.14 -9.92
N THR A 229 -4.01 -19.25 -9.53
CA THR A 229 -3.06 -19.47 -8.43
C THR A 229 -3.44 -18.58 -7.25
N LEU A 230 -3.58 -19.19 -6.08
CA LEU A 230 -3.85 -18.52 -4.81
C LEU A 230 -2.70 -18.83 -3.86
N THR A 231 -1.97 -17.82 -3.40
CA THR A 231 -0.97 -17.94 -2.34
C THR A 231 -1.60 -17.49 -1.03
N LEU A 232 -1.71 -18.43 -0.09
CA LEU A 232 -2.47 -18.31 1.14
C LEU A 232 -1.52 -18.44 2.33
N ALA A 233 -1.75 -17.65 3.38
CA ALA A 233 -1.08 -17.83 4.67
C ALA A 233 -2.09 -18.14 5.77
N ALA A 234 -1.81 -19.15 6.58
CA ALA A 234 -2.61 -19.52 7.74
C ALA A 234 -2.08 -18.86 9.01
N GLY A 235 -2.99 -18.40 9.87
CA GLY A 235 -2.66 -17.96 11.23
C GLY A 235 -2.23 -19.10 12.15
N ALA A 236 -2.48 -18.96 13.46
CA ALA A 236 -2.01 -19.90 14.49
C ALA A 236 -2.63 -21.32 14.44
N SER A 237 -3.63 -21.54 13.60
CA SER A 237 -4.36 -22.81 13.49
C SER A 237 -4.31 -23.36 12.08
N THR A 238 -4.27 -24.68 11.95
CA THR A 238 -4.40 -25.38 10.66
C THR A 238 -5.78 -25.11 10.08
N ARG A 239 -5.83 -24.74 8.81
CA ARG A 239 -7.08 -24.37 8.12
C ARG A 239 -7.50 -25.45 7.15
N LYS A 240 -8.81 -25.73 7.10
CA LYS A 240 -9.42 -26.72 6.19
C LYS A 240 -10.20 -25.96 5.12
N LEU A 241 -9.72 -25.99 3.89
CA LEU A 241 -10.30 -25.30 2.74
C LEU A 241 -11.40 -26.19 2.14
N ALA A 242 -12.65 -25.76 2.28
CA ALA A 242 -13.81 -26.53 1.83
C ALA A 242 -14.17 -26.22 0.37
N THR A 243 -14.29 -24.93 0.03
CA THR A 243 -14.66 -24.50 -1.33
C THR A 243 -13.84 -23.30 -1.79
N VAL A 244 -13.70 -23.17 -3.10
CA VAL A 244 -13.17 -21.97 -3.77
C VAL A 244 -14.23 -21.44 -4.71
N SER A 245 -14.77 -20.26 -4.41
CA SER A 245 -15.70 -19.57 -5.31
C SER A 245 -14.93 -18.55 -6.14
N ALA A 246 -14.80 -18.81 -7.43
CA ALA A 246 -14.12 -17.96 -8.39
C ALA A 246 -15.11 -17.57 -9.50
N PHE A 247 -15.45 -16.29 -9.56
CA PHE A 247 -16.37 -15.70 -10.55
C PHE A 247 -17.78 -16.31 -10.46
N ASP A 248 -18.21 -17.05 -11.47
CA ASP A 248 -19.51 -17.73 -11.53
C ASP A 248 -19.44 -19.21 -11.11
N ARG A 249 -18.28 -19.66 -10.62
CA ARG A 249 -18.05 -21.05 -10.22
C ARG A 249 -17.82 -21.17 -8.72
N GLU A 250 -18.50 -22.12 -8.09
CA GLU A 250 -18.13 -22.64 -6.78
C GLU A 250 -17.50 -24.02 -6.96
N LEU A 251 -16.25 -24.16 -6.54
CA LEU A 251 -15.44 -25.36 -6.71
C LEU A 251 -15.29 -26.08 -5.36
N GLN A 252 -15.70 -27.34 -5.31
CA GLN A 252 -15.53 -28.21 -4.15
C GLN A 252 -14.39 -29.19 -4.37
N PHE A 253 -13.55 -29.41 -3.36
CA PHE A 253 -12.52 -30.43 -3.43
C PHE A 253 -13.16 -31.83 -3.44
N VAL A 254 -12.66 -32.72 -4.31
CA VAL A 254 -13.16 -34.10 -4.45
C VAL A 254 -12.13 -35.10 -3.93
N ASP A 255 -10.86 -34.88 -4.27
CA ASP A 255 -9.73 -35.69 -3.84
C ASP A 255 -8.43 -34.88 -3.94
N ALA A 256 -7.28 -35.55 -3.78
CA ALA A 256 -5.95 -34.95 -3.79
C ALA A 256 -5.53 -34.26 -5.10
N ALA A 257 -6.29 -34.40 -6.19
CA ALA A 257 -5.96 -33.80 -7.48
C ALA A 257 -7.15 -33.13 -8.16
N ARG A 258 -8.38 -33.36 -7.71
CA ARG A 258 -9.59 -32.92 -8.41
C ARG A 258 -10.48 -32.02 -7.56
N MET A 259 -11.05 -31.02 -8.23
CA MET A 259 -12.19 -30.25 -7.74
C MET A 259 -13.36 -30.41 -8.70
N ARG A 260 -14.57 -30.13 -8.24
CA ARG A 260 -15.79 -30.19 -9.04
C ARG A 260 -16.68 -28.98 -8.80
N SER A 261 -17.26 -28.43 -9.86
CA SER A 261 -18.26 -27.37 -9.77
C SER A 261 -19.67 -27.93 -9.53
N ALA A 262 -20.63 -27.06 -9.17
CA ALA A 262 -22.04 -27.41 -9.10
C ALA A 262 -22.60 -27.97 -10.44
N SER A 263 -22.06 -27.51 -11.58
CA SER A 263 -22.35 -28.00 -12.94
C SER A 263 -21.64 -29.31 -13.30
N CYS A 264 -20.97 -29.97 -12.35
CA CYS A 264 -20.20 -31.22 -12.52
C CYS A 264 -18.97 -31.12 -13.44
N GLU A 265 -18.52 -29.91 -13.79
CA GLU A 265 -17.22 -29.73 -14.47
C GLU A 265 -16.10 -30.14 -13.53
N THR A 266 -15.06 -30.77 -14.07
CA THR A 266 -13.91 -31.25 -13.28
C THR A 266 -12.70 -30.36 -13.52
N PHE A 267 -12.12 -29.89 -12.41
CA PHE A 267 -10.90 -29.11 -12.38
C PHE A 267 -9.80 -29.95 -11.75
N ARG A 268 -8.56 -29.63 -12.09
CA ARG A 268 -7.38 -30.12 -11.39
C ARG A 268 -6.92 -29.08 -10.40
N TRP A 269 -6.46 -29.52 -9.24
CA TRP A 269 -5.75 -28.66 -8.33
C TRP A 269 -4.41 -29.27 -7.93
N HIS A 270 -3.46 -28.39 -7.61
CA HIS A 270 -2.16 -28.72 -7.06
C HIS A 270 -1.88 -27.78 -5.90
N GLY A 271 -1.28 -28.30 -4.83
CA GLY A 271 -0.87 -27.50 -3.69
C GLY A 271 0.63 -27.60 -3.45
N ASP A 272 1.27 -26.47 -3.21
CA ASP A 272 2.60 -26.38 -2.60
C ASP A 272 2.42 -25.89 -1.16
N GLY A 273 2.73 -26.73 -0.18
CA GLY A 273 2.38 -26.50 1.24
C GLY A 273 0.89 -26.70 1.59
N ILE A 274 0.00 -26.75 0.60
CA ILE A 274 -1.42 -27.12 0.77
C ILE A 274 -1.58 -28.60 0.41
N THR A 275 -2.14 -29.39 1.32
CA THR A 275 -2.27 -30.86 1.15
C THR A 275 -3.71 -31.31 1.24
N TRP A 276 -4.02 -32.51 0.73
CA TRP A 276 -5.35 -33.11 0.87
C TRP A 276 -5.50 -33.80 2.22
N ASP A 277 -6.62 -33.55 2.90
CA ASP A 277 -7.05 -34.30 4.07
C ASP A 277 -8.25 -35.19 3.71
N ALA A 278 -7.99 -36.49 3.56
CA ALA A 278 -9.01 -37.48 3.25
C ALA A 278 -10.06 -37.64 4.36
N ALA A 279 -9.72 -37.33 5.62
CA ALA A 279 -10.65 -37.47 6.75
C ALA A 279 -11.73 -36.39 6.73
N SER A 280 -11.35 -35.14 6.43
CA SER A 280 -12.30 -34.03 6.33
C SER A 280 -12.88 -33.87 4.92
N GLY A 281 -12.27 -34.47 3.89
CA GLY A 281 -12.63 -34.23 2.50
C GLY A 281 -12.29 -32.80 2.04
N CYS A 282 -11.24 -32.19 2.60
CA CYS A 282 -10.85 -30.81 2.32
C CYS A 282 -9.36 -30.71 1.98
N ALA A 283 -8.96 -29.64 1.31
CA ALA A 283 -7.56 -29.24 1.33
C ALA A 283 -7.22 -28.65 2.71
N GLN A 284 -5.95 -28.70 3.11
CA GLN A 284 -5.48 -28.18 4.39
C GLN A 284 -4.21 -27.35 4.22
N LEU A 285 -4.14 -26.25 4.96
CA LEU A 285 -2.96 -25.41 5.12
C LEU A 285 -2.54 -25.43 6.59
N ALA A 286 -1.29 -25.83 6.86
CA ALA A 286 -0.81 -26.00 8.23
C ALA A 286 -0.70 -24.66 8.98
N ALA A 287 -0.92 -24.68 10.29
CA ALA A 287 -0.77 -23.51 11.16
C ALA A 287 0.59 -22.81 10.96
N GLY A 288 0.58 -21.48 10.85
CA GLY A 288 1.78 -20.66 10.73
C GLY A 288 2.56 -20.86 9.43
N THR A 289 1.98 -21.49 8.41
CA THR A 289 2.61 -21.73 7.12
C THR A 289 1.96 -20.93 6.00
N GLN A 290 2.73 -20.72 4.93
CA GLN A 290 2.26 -20.23 3.64
C GLN A 290 2.23 -21.41 2.66
N GLY A 291 1.25 -21.41 1.76
CA GLY A 291 1.19 -22.36 0.66
C GLY A 291 0.50 -21.78 -0.56
N SER A 292 0.69 -22.40 -1.72
CA SER A 292 0.01 -22.03 -2.96
C SER A 292 -0.98 -23.11 -3.38
N LEU A 293 -2.11 -22.69 -3.93
CA LEU A 293 -3.16 -23.52 -4.51
C LEU A 293 -3.31 -23.11 -5.97
N THR A 294 -2.96 -24.02 -6.89
CA THR A 294 -3.13 -23.82 -8.33
C THR A 294 -4.31 -24.65 -8.81
N ILE A 295 -5.27 -24.03 -9.47
CA ILE A 295 -6.48 -24.63 -10.04
C ILE A 295 -6.46 -24.47 -11.56
N SER A 296 -6.74 -25.54 -12.30
CA SER A 296 -6.68 -25.56 -13.77
C SER A 296 -7.63 -26.60 -14.40
N GLY A 297 -7.68 -26.66 -15.72
CA GLY A 297 -8.29 -27.75 -16.49
C GLY A 297 -9.38 -27.32 -17.46
N VAL A 298 -10.21 -26.36 -17.06
CA VAL A 298 -11.22 -25.71 -17.92
C VAL A 298 -11.21 -24.20 -17.66
N ARG A 299 -12.01 -23.44 -18.41
CA ARG A 299 -12.22 -22.01 -18.13
C ARG A 299 -13.08 -21.84 -16.87
N LEU A 300 -12.75 -20.88 -16.03
CA LEU A 300 -13.54 -20.47 -14.86
C LEU A 300 -14.67 -19.55 -15.33
N GLY A 301 -15.62 -20.15 -16.06
CA GLY A 301 -16.75 -19.47 -16.71
C GLY A 301 -16.33 -18.51 -17.83
N ASP A 302 -17.04 -17.38 -17.92
CA ASP A 302 -16.69 -16.29 -18.84
C ASP A 302 -15.38 -15.58 -18.44
N GLY A 303 -14.88 -15.83 -17.23
CA GLY A 303 -13.60 -15.37 -16.68
C GLY A 303 -13.74 -14.25 -15.63
N ALA A 304 -12.65 -13.51 -15.44
CA ALA A 304 -12.65 -12.30 -14.61
C ALA A 304 -13.73 -11.29 -15.04
N PRO A 305 -14.41 -10.62 -14.10
CA PRO A 305 -15.25 -9.46 -14.37
C PRO A 305 -14.55 -8.47 -15.30
N ALA A 306 -15.28 -8.00 -16.32
CA ALA A 306 -14.78 -6.99 -17.25
C ALA A 306 -14.36 -5.73 -16.50
N GLY A 307 -13.20 -5.16 -16.84
CA GLY A 307 -12.73 -3.92 -16.26
C GLY A 307 -12.17 -4.01 -14.85
N ALA A 308 -12.02 -5.21 -14.28
CA ALA A 308 -11.43 -5.41 -12.95
C ALA A 308 -10.03 -6.01 -13.07
N ALA A 309 -9.00 -5.24 -12.71
CA ALA A 309 -7.62 -5.75 -12.74
C ALA A 309 -7.39 -6.80 -11.65
N PHE A 310 -8.17 -6.66 -10.56
CA PHE A 310 -8.08 -7.47 -9.37
C PHE A 310 -9.44 -8.03 -8.95
N PRO A 311 -10.01 -8.97 -9.70
CA PRO A 311 -11.23 -9.60 -9.24
C PRO A 311 -10.96 -10.43 -7.99
N SER A 312 -11.99 -10.58 -7.16
CA SER A 312 -11.88 -11.38 -5.93
C SER A 312 -12.29 -12.82 -6.16
N VAL A 313 -11.62 -13.71 -5.44
CA VAL A 313 -11.93 -15.13 -5.27
C VAL A 313 -12.19 -15.37 -3.80
N SER A 314 -13.16 -16.21 -3.48
CA SER A 314 -13.53 -16.53 -2.10
C SER A 314 -13.04 -17.92 -1.75
N VAL A 315 -12.28 -18.07 -0.67
CA VAL A 315 -11.84 -19.37 -0.12
C VAL A 315 -12.61 -19.64 1.16
N THR A 316 -13.53 -20.58 1.14
CA THR A 316 -14.37 -20.93 2.29
C THR A 316 -13.71 -22.02 3.12
N GLU A 317 -13.69 -21.84 4.44
CA GLU A 317 -13.18 -22.84 5.38
C GLU A 317 -14.29 -23.78 5.87
N LEU A 318 -13.94 -25.03 6.17
CA LEU A 318 -14.89 -26.01 6.70
C LEU A 318 -15.47 -25.53 8.04
N GLY A 319 -16.79 -25.41 8.10
CA GLY A 319 -17.50 -25.00 9.33
C GLY A 319 -17.46 -23.50 9.63
N GLN A 320 -16.86 -22.68 8.76
CA GLN A 320 -16.82 -21.23 8.92
C GLN A 320 -17.72 -20.56 7.87
N PRO A 321 -18.76 -19.83 8.28
CA PRO A 321 -19.59 -19.07 7.35
C PRO A 321 -18.83 -17.84 6.83
N GLY A 322 -18.93 -17.59 5.53
CA GLY A 322 -18.23 -16.48 4.86
C GLY A 322 -16.83 -16.89 4.39
N GLY A 323 -16.58 -16.78 3.09
CA GLY A 323 -15.27 -17.13 2.54
C GLY A 323 -14.27 -15.98 2.63
N ASN A 324 -13.00 -16.34 2.79
CA ASN A 324 -11.87 -15.43 2.80
C ASN A 324 -11.68 -14.85 1.38
N GLN A 325 -11.81 -13.54 1.22
CA GLN A 325 -11.61 -12.89 -0.08
C GLN A 325 -10.11 -12.77 -0.38
N VAL A 326 -9.71 -13.26 -1.55
CA VAL A 326 -8.36 -13.17 -2.11
C VAL A 326 -8.47 -12.50 -3.47
N PHE A 327 -7.76 -11.40 -3.64
CA PHE A 327 -7.72 -10.67 -4.91
C PHE A 327 -6.62 -11.24 -5.79
N VAL A 328 -6.95 -11.51 -7.06
CA VAL A 328 -6.03 -12.12 -8.03
C VAL A 328 -5.74 -11.15 -9.16
N ILE A 329 -4.51 -11.11 -9.66
CA ILE A 329 -4.20 -10.33 -10.88
C ILE A 329 -4.71 -11.10 -12.10
N ALA A 330 -5.65 -10.53 -12.85
CA ALA A 330 -6.20 -11.16 -14.05
C ALA A 330 -5.35 -10.83 -15.29
N LEU A 331 -4.59 -11.81 -15.79
CA LEU A 331 -3.66 -11.67 -16.90
C LEU A 331 -4.21 -12.32 -18.19
N GLY A 332 -4.19 -11.58 -19.29
CA GLY A 332 -4.56 -12.09 -20.63
C GLY A 332 -6.06 -12.26 -20.88
N PHE A 333 -6.92 -11.61 -20.08
CA PHE A 333 -8.37 -11.71 -20.23
C PHE A 333 -8.91 -10.76 -21.29
N ARG A 334 -8.58 -9.47 -21.18
CA ARG A 334 -9.02 -8.39 -22.06
C ARG A 334 -7.99 -7.26 -22.03
N GLU A 335 -7.92 -6.52 -23.12
CA GLU A 335 -7.30 -5.19 -23.09
C GLU A 335 -8.24 -4.21 -22.37
N PRO A 336 -7.72 -3.13 -21.76
CA PRO A 336 -8.56 -2.08 -21.20
C PRO A 336 -9.58 -1.53 -22.21
N ASP A 337 -10.81 -1.29 -21.76
CA ASP A 337 -11.84 -0.62 -22.54
C ASP A 337 -11.64 0.90 -22.48
N HIS A 338 -10.67 1.37 -23.27
CA HIS A 338 -10.36 2.78 -23.38
C HIS A 338 -11.57 3.63 -23.85
N ALA A 339 -12.55 3.03 -24.54
CA ALA A 339 -13.77 3.75 -24.92
C ALA A 339 -14.65 4.04 -23.71
N ALA A 340 -14.81 3.07 -22.80
CA ALA A 340 -15.48 3.28 -21.52
C ALA A 340 -14.72 4.28 -20.64
N GLU A 341 -13.40 4.15 -20.53
CA GLU A 341 -12.55 5.09 -19.80
C GLU A 341 -12.69 6.54 -20.30
N ARG A 342 -12.70 6.75 -21.63
CA ARG A 342 -12.87 8.07 -22.25
C ARG A 342 -14.17 8.77 -21.84
N THR A 343 -15.19 8.05 -21.36
CA THR A 343 -16.39 8.69 -20.81
C THR A 343 -16.12 9.53 -19.56
N ALA A 344 -15.07 9.19 -18.80
CA ALA A 344 -14.57 9.95 -17.64
C ALA A 344 -13.56 11.05 -18.04
N GLY A 345 -13.06 11.00 -19.29
CA GLY A 345 -12.03 11.90 -19.83
C GLY A 345 -12.35 13.39 -19.71
N PRO A 346 -13.55 13.87 -20.10
CA PRO A 346 -13.90 15.29 -19.96
C PRO A 346 -13.82 15.82 -18.52
N THR A 347 -14.29 15.03 -17.55
CA THR A 347 -14.25 15.40 -16.11
C THR A 347 -12.82 15.40 -15.59
N ALA A 348 -12.02 14.37 -15.91
CA ALA A 348 -10.61 14.31 -15.55
C ALA A 348 -9.82 15.47 -16.17
N LEU A 349 -10.05 15.79 -17.45
CA LEU A 349 -9.39 16.90 -18.12
C LEU A 349 -9.76 18.24 -17.47
N ALA A 350 -11.03 18.47 -17.17
CA ALA A 350 -11.45 19.69 -16.47
C ALA A 350 -10.76 19.84 -15.11
N ALA A 351 -10.66 18.74 -14.33
CA ALA A 351 -9.97 18.75 -13.05
C ALA A 351 -8.46 19.01 -13.19
N ALA A 352 -7.80 18.40 -14.19
CA ALA A 352 -6.39 18.63 -14.47
C ALA A 352 -6.10 20.09 -14.88
N ARG A 353 -6.98 20.70 -15.69
CA ARG A 353 -6.88 22.12 -16.05
C ARG A 353 -7.01 23.02 -14.82
N SER A 354 -8.03 22.76 -13.99
CA SER A 354 -8.26 23.49 -12.73
C SER A 354 -7.05 23.40 -11.79
N ALA A 355 -6.45 22.21 -11.68
CA ALA A 355 -5.24 22.00 -10.89
C ALA A 355 -4.02 22.74 -11.48
N SER A 356 -3.85 22.74 -12.80
CA SER A 356 -2.80 23.53 -13.47
C SER A 356 -2.96 25.03 -13.20
N ASP A 357 -4.19 25.56 -13.28
CA ASP A 357 -4.48 26.97 -12.99
C ASP A 357 -4.23 27.31 -11.52
N TYR A 358 -4.62 26.42 -10.61
CA TYR A 358 -4.32 26.53 -9.19
C TYR A 358 -2.79 26.60 -8.95
N LEU A 359 -2.03 25.65 -9.50
CA LEU A 359 -0.57 25.61 -9.36
C LEU A 359 0.08 26.86 -9.97
N ASP A 360 -0.38 27.31 -11.13
CA ASP A 360 0.13 28.51 -11.80
C ASP A 360 -0.09 29.78 -10.98
N SER A 361 -1.22 29.88 -10.25
CA SER A 361 -1.48 30.98 -9.30
C SER A 361 -0.47 31.06 -8.15
N ARG A 362 0.30 29.97 -7.93
CA ARG A 362 1.35 29.85 -6.90
C ARG A 362 2.74 30.07 -7.47
N THR A 363 2.85 30.52 -8.73
CA THR A 363 4.13 30.82 -9.36
C THR A 363 4.86 31.94 -8.60
N THR A 364 6.09 31.66 -8.20
CA THR A 364 7.00 32.58 -7.53
C THR A 364 7.67 33.51 -8.53
N ALA A 365 8.37 34.55 -8.04
CA ALA A 365 9.10 35.49 -8.89
C ALA A 365 10.20 34.83 -9.75
N SER A 366 10.73 33.66 -9.35
CA SER A 366 11.70 32.91 -10.17
C SER A 366 11.03 32.09 -11.29
N GLY A 367 9.70 32.05 -11.36
CA GLY A 367 8.94 31.21 -12.29
C GLY A 367 8.65 29.80 -11.77
N ALA A 368 9.21 29.43 -10.61
CA ALA A 368 8.94 28.16 -9.93
C ALA A 368 7.53 28.15 -9.32
N ILE A 369 6.92 26.97 -9.19
CA ILE A 369 5.73 26.80 -8.36
C ILE A 369 6.15 26.83 -6.89
N GLY A 370 5.49 27.69 -6.11
CA GLY A 370 5.62 27.73 -4.67
C GLY A 370 4.92 26.54 -4.03
N ILE A 371 5.68 25.66 -3.39
CA ILE A 371 5.18 24.44 -2.77
C ILE A 371 5.02 24.64 -1.26
N ALA A 372 3.80 24.46 -0.75
CA ALA A 372 3.52 24.24 0.67
C ALA A 372 3.49 22.73 0.98
N HIS A 373 3.79 22.35 2.22
CA HIS A 373 3.74 20.95 2.65
C HIS A 373 3.41 20.86 4.15
N PRO A 374 2.63 19.85 4.62
CA PRO A 374 2.11 19.79 5.99
C PRO A 374 3.18 19.73 7.08
N SER A 375 4.34 19.14 6.77
CA SER A 375 5.50 19.10 7.66
C SER A 375 6.24 20.44 7.78
N TRP A 376 5.97 21.41 6.89
CA TRP A 376 6.55 22.75 6.86
C TRP A 376 5.48 23.83 6.56
N PRO A 377 4.44 23.93 7.39
CA PRO A 377 3.31 24.82 7.12
C PRO A 377 3.77 26.29 7.16
N GLY A 378 3.50 27.03 6.09
CA GLY A 378 3.76 28.47 5.99
C GLY A 378 5.04 28.88 5.25
N ASP A 379 5.96 27.95 4.95
CA ASP A 379 7.18 28.24 4.19
C ASP A 379 7.08 27.75 2.75
N ILE A 380 6.39 28.53 1.91
CA ILE A 380 6.23 28.23 0.48
C ILE A 380 7.59 28.36 -0.21
N GLN A 381 8.11 27.25 -0.76
CA GLN A 381 9.42 27.22 -1.40
C GLN A 381 9.39 26.54 -2.78
N PRO A 382 10.34 26.84 -3.68
CA PRO A 382 10.47 26.17 -4.97
C PRO A 382 11.06 24.76 -4.80
N ASP A 383 10.26 23.83 -4.29
CA ASP A 383 10.64 22.44 -4.12
C ASP A 383 10.83 21.75 -5.48
N PRO A 384 12.04 21.25 -5.80
CA PRO A 384 12.29 20.59 -7.08
C PRO A 384 11.38 19.38 -7.32
N HIS A 385 10.96 18.68 -6.27
CA HIS A 385 10.10 17.51 -6.42
C HIS A 385 8.69 17.88 -6.88
N GLY A 386 8.03 18.82 -6.18
CA GLY A 386 6.72 19.33 -6.59
C GLY A 386 6.77 20.04 -7.95
N ASN A 387 7.84 20.79 -8.24
CA ASN A 387 8.03 21.44 -9.54
C ASN A 387 8.19 20.42 -10.68
N ALA A 388 8.91 19.32 -10.47
CA ALA A 388 9.03 18.24 -11.45
C ALA A 388 7.67 17.66 -11.84
N LYS A 389 6.81 17.38 -10.84
CA LYS A 389 5.45 16.89 -11.10
C LYS A 389 4.55 17.94 -11.75
N ALA A 390 4.62 19.20 -11.33
CA ALA A 390 3.88 20.27 -11.99
C ALA A 390 4.31 20.47 -13.46
N ALA A 391 5.60 20.35 -13.77
CA ALA A 391 6.10 20.42 -15.15
C ALA A 391 5.61 19.24 -16.00
N SER A 392 5.63 18.03 -15.43
CA SER A 392 5.14 16.81 -16.11
C SER A 392 3.63 16.91 -16.40
N ALA A 393 2.84 17.38 -15.43
CA ALA A 393 1.41 17.60 -15.59
C ALA A 393 1.08 18.60 -16.72
N ASN A 394 1.80 19.73 -16.76
CA ASN A 394 1.62 20.74 -17.80
C ASN A 394 2.13 20.25 -19.18
N THR A 395 3.19 19.45 -19.22
CA THR A 395 3.67 18.81 -20.46
C THR A 395 2.59 17.88 -21.02
N SER A 396 2.01 17.06 -20.15
CA SER A 396 0.94 16.13 -20.50
C SER A 396 -0.33 16.86 -20.94
N LEU A 397 -0.75 17.92 -20.24
CA LEU A 397 -1.87 18.77 -20.66
C LEU A 397 -1.62 19.41 -22.03
N TRP A 398 -0.41 19.89 -22.30
CA TRP A 398 -0.07 20.42 -23.62
C TRP A 398 -0.17 19.35 -24.71
N GLN A 399 0.35 18.13 -24.48
CA GLN A 399 0.25 17.04 -25.43
C GLN A 399 -1.20 16.61 -25.68
N LEU A 400 -2.05 16.64 -24.65
CA LEU A 400 -3.47 16.29 -24.72
C LEU A 400 -4.33 17.35 -25.42
N THR A 401 -3.99 18.63 -25.26
CA THR A 401 -4.89 19.75 -25.67
C THR A 401 -4.34 20.62 -26.79
N GLY A 402 -3.02 20.63 -27.00
CA GLY A 402 -2.32 21.55 -27.90
C GLY A 402 -2.28 23.00 -27.42
N GLU A 403 -2.81 23.32 -26.23
CA GLU A 403 -2.89 24.69 -25.73
C GLU A 403 -1.51 25.20 -25.27
N GLN A 404 -1.05 26.34 -25.85
CA GLN A 404 0.29 26.87 -25.59
C GLN A 404 0.53 27.26 -24.13
N VAL A 405 -0.51 27.67 -23.40
CA VAL A 405 -0.37 28.05 -21.98
C VAL A 405 0.28 26.93 -21.16
N TYR A 406 -0.06 25.67 -21.42
CA TYR A 406 0.51 24.54 -20.70
C TYR A 406 1.96 24.28 -21.11
N ARG A 407 2.31 24.47 -22.39
CA ARG A 407 3.71 24.40 -22.84
C ARG A 407 4.57 25.50 -22.22
N GLU A 408 4.07 26.73 -22.18
CA GLU A 408 4.76 27.86 -21.56
C GLU A 408 4.98 27.64 -20.06
N ARG A 409 3.95 27.15 -19.35
CA ARG A 409 4.05 26.75 -17.94
C ARG A 409 5.09 25.65 -17.73
N ALA A 410 5.03 24.57 -18.51
CA ALA A 410 5.97 23.46 -18.41
C ALA A 410 7.43 23.90 -18.67
N THR A 411 7.67 24.62 -19.77
CA THR A 411 9.00 25.13 -20.15
C THR A 411 9.58 26.01 -19.04
N ARG A 412 8.79 26.94 -18.51
CA ARG A 412 9.21 27.82 -17.40
C ARG A 412 9.65 27.02 -16.18
N ILE A 413 8.89 25.99 -15.80
CA ILE A 413 9.21 25.16 -14.63
C ILE A 413 10.44 24.30 -14.90
N PHE A 414 10.60 23.75 -16.11
CA PHE A 414 11.81 23.00 -16.48
C PHE A 414 13.08 23.86 -16.50
N ASP A 415 12.98 25.10 -17.00
CA ASP A 415 14.10 26.04 -16.98
C ASP A 415 14.55 26.32 -15.54
N VAL A 416 13.59 26.54 -14.63
CA VAL A 416 13.85 26.68 -13.19
C VAL A 416 14.53 25.43 -12.64
N LEU A 417 14.00 24.23 -12.94
CA LEU A 417 14.61 22.98 -12.46
C LEU A 417 16.06 22.85 -12.91
N ALA A 418 16.34 23.12 -14.19
CA ALA A 418 17.70 23.10 -14.71
C ALA A 418 18.61 24.16 -14.05
N ASP A 419 18.06 25.33 -13.66
CA ASP A 419 18.80 26.39 -12.97
C ASP A 419 19.07 26.12 -11.50
N VAL A 420 18.17 25.45 -10.79
CA VAL A 420 18.32 25.15 -9.35
C VAL A 420 19.09 23.85 -9.09
N GLN A 421 19.46 23.10 -10.14
CA GLN A 421 20.33 21.94 -10.01
C GLN A 421 21.67 22.36 -9.39
N LEU A 422 22.12 21.62 -8.38
CA LEU A 422 23.39 21.92 -7.72
C LEU A 422 24.57 21.57 -8.62
N SER A 423 25.74 22.15 -8.32
CA SER A 423 26.97 21.95 -9.09
C SER A 423 27.45 20.50 -9.15
N ASN A 424 27.09 19.69 -8.15
CA ASN A 424 27.38 18.24 -8.15
C ASN A 424 26.36 17.42 -8.96
N GLY A 425 25.37 18.05 -9.59
CA GLY A 425 24.30 17.41 -10.35
C GLY A 425 23.06 17.02 -9.53
N GLY A 426 23.14 17.09 -8.20
CA GLY A 426 22.05 16.72 -7.30
C GLY A 426 20.95 17.79 -7.19
N PHE A 427 19.80 17.37 -6.65
CA PHE A 427 18.71 18.25 -6.24
C PHE A 427 18.44 18.10 -4.75
N GLY A 428 18.38 19.24 -4.05
CA GLY A 428 18.17 19.28 -2.60
C GLY A 428 16.83 19.83 -2.17
N PHE A 429 16.44 19.55 -0.92
CA PHE A 429 15.26 20.19 -0.33
C PHE A 429 15.49 21.69 -0.16
N PRO A 430 14.47 22.53 -0.41
CA PRO A 430 14.58 23.96 -0.15
C PRO A 430 14.40 24.31 1.34
N TRP A 431 14.07 23.34 2.20
CA TRP A 431 13.91 23.49 3.65
C TRP A 431 14.96 22.67 4.41
N PRO A 432 15.26 23.02 5.67
CA PRO A 432 15.84 22.09 6.60
C PRO A 432 14.90 20.89 6.85
N TYR A 433 15.44 19.68 6.94
CA TYR A 433 14.63 18.47 7.08
C TYR A 433 15.25 17.47 8.06
N GLY A 434 14.50 17.03 9.07
CA GLY A 434 15.08 16.29 10.17
C GLY A 434 14.17 15.33 10.95
N SER A 435 14.70 14.81 12.06
CA SER A 435 14.02 13.84 12.93
C SER A 435 12.71 14.37 13.52
N ALA A 436 12.60 15.70 13.70
CA ALA A 436 11.38 16.35 14.18
C ALA A 436 10.24 16.31 13.13
N GLN A 437 10.60 16.14 11.85
CA GLN A 437 9.68 16.04 10.71
C GLN A 437 9.50 14.58 10.26
N LEU A 438 9.72 13.63 11.18
CA LEU A 438 9.61 12.19 10.94
C LEU A 438 10.63 11.64 9.92
N HIS A 439 11.63 12.42 9.54
CA HIS A 439 12.72 11.93 8.69
C HIS A 439 13.71 11.12 9.52
N PHE A 440 13.71 9.80 9.34
CA PHE A 440 14.62 8.86 10.00
C PHE A 440 14.85 9.17 11.49
N ALA A 441 13.99 8.70 12.38
CA ALA A 441 14.18 8.86 13.83
C ALA A 441 15.42 8.10 14.39
N TYR A 442 16.22 7.48 13.53
CA TYR A 442 17.44 6.78 13.89
C TYR A 442 18.53 7.78 14.31
N ALA A 443 19.01 7.66 15.56
CA ALA A 443 19.98 8.59 16.13
C ALA A 443 21.31 8.67 15.35
N GLY A 444 21.71 7.60 14.65
CA GLY A 444 22.91 7.58 13.82
C GLY A 444 22.78 8.27 12.45
N HIS A 445 21.59 8.78 12.10
CA HIS A 445 21.36 9.52 10.84
C HIS A 445 21.88 10.98 10.91
N TYR A 446 22.08 11.50 12.12
CA TYR A 446 22.29 12.92 12.39
C TYR A 446 23.53 13.14 13.28
N PRO A 447 24.75 13.15 12.73
CA PRO A 447 25.97 13.31 13.52
C PRO A 447 26.06 14.67 14.23
N ASP A 448 25.59 15.74 13.58
CA ASP A 448 25.84 17.13 13.99
C ASP A 448 24.56 17.91 14.40
N GLY A 449 23.40 17.24 14.47
CA GLY A 449 22.12 17.87 14.80
C GLY A 449 20.94 17.21 14.09
N LYS A 450 19.73 17.36 14.63
CA LYS A 450 18.51 16.62 14.23
C LYS A 450 17.99 16.92 12.81
N THR A 451 18.64 17.73 11.98
CA THR A 451 18.11 18.20 10.69
C THR A 451 19.20 18.37 9.63
N HIS A 452 18.93 17.94 8.40
CA HIS A 452 19.65 18.32 7.19
C HIS A 452 19.55 19.82 6.94
N PRO A 453 20.62 20.50 6.52
CA PRO A 453 20.54 21.89 6.08
C PRO A 453 19.76 22.01 4.77
N ARG A 454 19.25 23.22 4.50
CA ARG A 454 18.68 23.59 3.19
C ARG A 454 19.69 23.29 2.08
N GLY A 455 19.21 22.72 0.97
CA GLY A 455 20.03 22.35 -0.17
C GLY A 455 20.69 20.97 -0.06
N THR A 456 20.47 20.23 1.04
CA THR A 456 20.96 18.85 1.16
C THR A 456 20.35 17.99 0.06
N VAL A 457 21.21 17.37 -0.75
CA VAL A 457 20.78 16.55 -1.88
C VAL A 457 20.08 15.29 -1.39
N MET A 458 18.97 14.99 -2.07
CA MET A 458 18.16 13.80 -1.83
C MET A 458 18.08 13.00 -3.11
N ALA A 459 18.37 11.71 -3.04
CA ALA A 459 18.37 10.86 -4.22
C ALA A 459 16.97 10.75 -4.85
N ILE A 460 15.91 10.66 -4.05
CA ILE A 460 14.53 10.63 -4.58
C ILE A 460 14.14 11.92 -5.32
N ILE A 461 14.53 13.09 -4.80
CA ILE A 461 14.25 14.38 -5.45
C ILE A 461 15.07 14.48 -6.74
N THR A 462 16.33 14.07 -6.68
CA THR A 462 17.26 14.07 -7.81
C THR A 462 16.74 13.18 -8.94
N ALA A 463 16.33 11.96 -8.61
CA ALA A 463 15.76 11.05 -9.59
C ALA A 463 14.46 11.60 -10.19
N SER A 464 13.61 12.23 -9.38
CA SER A 464 12.30 12.73 -9.82
C SER A 464 12.44 13.90 -10.77
N ALA A 465 13.31 14.85 -10.42
CA ALA A 465 13.65 15.97 -11.29
C ALA A 465 14.28 15.49 -12.60
N ALA A 466 15.18 14.49 -12.56
CA ALA A 466 15.82 13.95 -13.75
C ALA A 466 14.82 13.24 -14.69
N VAL A 467 13.89 12.45 -14.15
CA VAL A 467 12.83 11.80 -14.94
C VAL A 467 11.97 12.84 -15.65
N SER A 468 11.55 13.90 -14.94
CA SER A 468 10.75 14.97 -15.55
C SER A 468 11.57 15.80 -16.55
N LEU A 469 12.86 16.05 -16.31
CA LEU A 469 13.73 16.74 -17.26
C LEU A 469 13.90 15.93 -18.57
N LEU A 470 13.99 14.60 -18.50
CA LEU A 470 13.96 13.74 -19.68
C LEU A 470 12.63 13.84 -20.42
N GLU A 471 11.50 13.86 -19.70
CA GLU A 471 10.19 14.10 -20.31
C GLU A 471 10.15 15.46 -21.03
N GLY A 472 10.65 16.53 -20.41
CA GLY A 472 10.78 17.84 -21.03
C GLY A 472 11.68 17.83 -22.27
N TYR A 473 12.79 17.08 -22.25
CA TYR A 473 13.65 16.89 -23.42
C TYR A 473 12.89 16.21 -24.57
N HIS A 474 12.17 15.12 -24.31
CA HIS A 474 11.39 14.43 -25.34
C HIS A 474 10.24 15.29 -25.88
N ALA A 475 9.59 16.06 -25.01
CA ALA A 475 8.46 16.91 -25.39
C ALA A 475 8.89 18.15 -26.19
N PHE A 476 10.03 18.75 -25.86
CA PHE A 476 10.41 20.08 -26.37
C PHE A 476 11.71 20.12 -27.16
N GLY A 477 12.53 19.06 -27.14
CA GLY A 477 13.83 18.98 -27.82
C GLY A 477 14.92 19.88 -27.20
N THR A 478 14.72 20.36 -25.98
CA THR A 478 15.66 21.27 -25.32
C THR A 478 16.83 20.51 -24.71
N GLN A 479 17.99 20.52 -25.39
CA GLN A 479 19.21 19.80 -24.98
C GLN A 479 19.63 20.05 -23.53
N ARG A 480 19.46 21.29 -23.04
CA ARG A 480 19.77 21.67 -21.65
C ARG A 480 19.06 20.78 -20.61
N TYR A 481 17.87 20.25 -20.92
CA TYR A 481 17.14 19.36 -20.01
C TYR A 481 17.76 17.96 -19.96
N LEU A 482 18.19 17.43 -21.11
CA LEU A 482 18.94 16.16 -21.17
C LEU A 482 20.27 16.28 -20.42
N ASP A 483 21.03 17.35 -20.66
CA ASP A 483 22.31 17.58 -19.97
C ASP A 483 22.12 17.64 -18.44
N ALA A 484 21.01 18.23 -17.96
CA ALA A 484 20.67 18.27 -16.54
C ALA A 484 20.30 16.88 -15.99
N ALA A 485 19.53 16.10 -16.73
CA ALA A 485 19.21 14.72 -16.35
C ALA A 485 20.46 13.82 -16.29
N GLU A 486 21.38 13.95 -17.26
CA GLU A 486 22.66 13.23 -17.26
C GLU A 486 23.53 13.60 -16.06
N ARG A 487 23.63 14.89 -15.70
CA ARG A 487 24.33 15.32 -14.47
C ARG A 487 23.70 14.73 -13.20
N ALA A 488 22.38 14.63 -13.15
CA ALA A 488 21.67 14.03 -12.02
C ALA A 488 21.98 12.53 -11.89
N VAL A 489 22.01 11.79 -13.02
CA VAL A 489 22.46 10.40 -13.02
C VAL A 489 23.94 10.29 -12.65
N GLY A 490 24.79 11.20 -13.12
CA GLY A 490 26.19 11.30 -12.71
C GLY A 490 26.35 11.44 -11.20
N TYR A 491 25.57 12.31 -10.56
CA TYR A 491 25.50 12.38 -9.10
C TYR A 491 25.09 11.03 -8.49
N LEU A 492 23.94 10.49 -8.93
CA LEU A 492 23.38 9.26 -8.34
C LEU A 492 24.31 8.06 -8.47
N LEU A 493 25.12 7.95 -9.53
CA LEU A 493 25.97 6.79 -9.80
C LEU A 493 27.43 6.97 -9.39
N HIS A 494 27.94 8.21 -9.35
CA HIS A 494 29.39 8.46 -9.26
C HIS A 494 29.79 9.46 -8.16
N ASP A 495 28.86 10.19 -7.56
CA ASP A 495 29.17 11.00 -6.38
C ASP A 495 29.65 10.07 -5.23
N PRO A 496 30.60 10.50 -4.38
CA PRO A 496 31.00 9.73 -3.21
C PRO A 496 29.84 9.29 -2.29
N ASN A 497 28.72 10.03 -2.33
CA ASN A 497 27.49 9.75 -1.59
C ASN A 497 26.37 9.15 -2.46
N GLY A 498 26.64 8.87 -3.73
CA GLY A 498 25.73 8.18 -4.66
C GLY A 498 25.74 6.67 -4.45
N LEU A 499 25.52 5.92 -5.54
CA LEU A 499 25.40 4.46 -5.57
C LEU A 499 26.55 3.77 -4.84
N GLN A 500 26.19 2.83 -3.98
CA GLN A 500 27.12 1.99 -3.24
C GLN A 500 26.94 0.54 -3.68
N PHE A 501 28.04 -0.10 -4.10
CA PHE A 501 28.04 -1.55 -4.29
C PHE A 501 28.09 -2.24 -2.93
N LEU A 502 27.24 -3.25 -2.75
CA LEU A 502 27.04 -3.96 -1.47
C LEU A 502 27.86 -5.25 -1.38
N ASP A 503 28.54 -5.63 -2.45
CA ASP A 503 29.45 -6.77 -2.50
C ASP A 503 30.68 -6.49 -3.39
N PRO A 504 31.83 -7.14 -3.14
CA PRO A 504 33.05 -6.95 -3.94
C PRO A 504 32.86 -7.30 -5.43
N GLY A 505 31.89 -8.16 -5.75
CA GLY A 505 31.54 -8.51 -7.13
C GLY A 505 30.69 -7.48 -7.85
N HIS A 506 30.28 -6.39 -7.17
CA HIS A 506 29.42 -5.34 -7.71
C HIS A 506 28.10 -5.90 -8.28
N ARG A 507 27.59 -6.98 -7.67
CA ARG A 507 26.37 -7.66 -8.09
C ARG A 507 25.14 -7.00 -7.48
N TYR A 508 25.27 -6.45 -6.29
CA TYR A 508 24.22 -5.75 -5.58
C TYR A 508 24.63 -4.30 -5.38
N ALA A 509 23.71 -3.38 -5.60
CA ALA A 509 23.92 -1.96 -5.35
C ALA A 509 22.70 -1.36 -4.66
N SER A 510 22.90 -0.21 -4.04
CA SER A 510 21.81 0.64 -3.57
C SER A 510 22.23 2.10 -3.57
N ILE A 511 21.25 3.00 -3.72
CA ILE A 511 21.44 4.45 -3.71
C ILE A 511 20.96 4.99 -2.36
N PRO A 512 21.86 5.61 -1.56
CA PRO A 512 21.48 6.21 -0.28
C PRO A 512 20.42 7.30 -0.44
N TYR A 513 19.56 7.46 0.57
CA TYR A 513 18.49 8.46 0.52
C TYR A 513 19.01 9.90 0.41
N CYS A 514 20.09 10.20 1.12
CA CYS A 514 20.67 11.54 1.25
C CYS A 514 22.19 11.47 1.39
N THR A 515 22.85 12.62 1.25
CA THR A 515 24.31 12.75 1.34
C THR A 515 24.90 12.47 2.73
N THR A 516 24.09 12.51 3.79
CA THR A 516 24.55 12.13 5.13
C THR A 516 24.58 10.62 5.22
N ALA A 517 25.77 10.03 5.28
CA ALA A 517 25.96 8.60 5.51
C ALA A 517 25.36 8.24 6.89
N PRO A 518 24.24 7.51 6.97
CA PRO A 518 23.85 6.98 8.26
C PRO A 518 24.83 5.83 8.52
N ILE A 519 25.53 5.90 9.65
CA ILE A 519 26.48 4.86 10.04
C ILE A 519 25.70 3.92 10.97
N ASP A 520 25.62 2.64 10.63
CA ASP A 520 25.05 1.62 11.51
C ASP A 520 25.91 1.47 12.78
N ALA A 521 25.42 0.70 13.76
CA ALA A 521 26.12 0.51 15.03
C ALA A 521 27.52 -0.13 14.91
N THR A 522 27.87 -0.67 13.73
CA THR A 522 29.15 -1.30 13.41
C THR A 522 30.07 -0.45 12.54
N GLY A 523 29.64 0.74 12.11
CA GLY A 523 30.39 1.56 11.17
C GLY A 523 29.98 1.40 9.70
N GLY A 524 29.01 0.52 9.40
CA GLY A 524 28.53 0.25 8.05
C GLY A 524 27.58 1.35 7.55
N ARG A 525 27.69 1.74 6.28
CA ARG A 525 26.81 2.76 5.70
C ARG A 525 25.39 2.17 5.58
N ALA A 526 24.37 2.84 6.13
CA ALA A 526 22.97 2.51 5.93
C ALA A 526 22.57 2.94 4.50
N THR A 527 22.77 2.03 3.55
CA THR A 527 22.70 2.33 2.13
C THR A 527 21.38 1.97 1.49
N GLU A 528 20.61 1.06 2.08
CA GLU A 528 19.48 0.42 1.40
C GLU A 528 18.13 1.08 1.70
N VAL A 529 17.66 1.94 0.78
CA VAL A 529 16.28 2.45 0.76
C VAL A 529 15.64 2.10 -0.59
N TYR A 530 14.70 1.17 -0.56
CA TYR A 530 14.34 0.40 -1.75
C TYR A 530 13.46 1.17 -2.74
N ASN A 531 12.63 2.10 -2.29
CA ASN A 531 11.86 2.94 -3.22
C ASN A 531 12.76 3.86 -4.06
N ILE A 532 13.93 4.24 -3.55
CA ILE A 532 14.91 5.04 -4.29
C ILE A 532 15.62 4.21 -5.33
N ASP A 533 16.05 3.00 -4.96
CA ASP A 533 16.64 2.05 -5.91
C ASP A 533 15.68 1.81 -7.08
N ALA A 534 14.40 1.59 -6.78
CA ALA A 534 13.40 1.28 -7.77
C ALA A 534 13.07 2.46 -8.67
N PHE A 535 12.90 3.64 -8.10
CA PHE A 535 12.66 4.84 -8.89
C PHE A 535 13.89 5.22 -9.74
N SER A 536 15.10 4.89 -9.26
CA SER A 536 16.33 5.01 -10.05
C SER A 536 16.37 4.00 -11.20
N LEU A 537 15.79 2.79 -11.08
CA LEU A 537 15.64 1.89 -12.22
C LEU A 537 14.82 2.52 -13.36
N VAL A 538 13.72 3.20 -13.01
CA VAL A 538 12.88 3.92 -14.00
C VAL A 538 13.69 5.01 -14.70
N LEU A 539 14.45 5.81 -13.94
CA LEU A 539 15.34 6.84 -14.50
C LEU A 539 16.41 6.25 -15.41
N LEU A 540 17.13 5.23 -14.94
CA LEU A 540 18.21 4.59 -15.71
C LEU A 540 17.68 3.98 -17.01
N ARG A 541 16.48 3.40 -16.98
CA ARG A 541 15.81 2.87 -18.17
C ARG A 541 15.56 3.98 -19.19
N ARG A 542 14.88 5.05 -18.77
CA ARG A 542 14.53 6.18 -19.64
C ARG A 542 15.77 6.85 -20.22
N LEU A 543 16.81 7.04 -19.40
CA LEU A 543 18.07 7.62 -19.87
C LEU A 543 18.75 6.68 -20.87
N HIS A 544 18.81 5.37 -20.59
CA HIS A 544 19.36 4.38 -21.52
C HIS A 544 18.60 4.34 -22.86
N GLU A 545 17.27 4.36 -22.83
CA GLU A 545 16.45 4.40 -24.05
C GLU A 545 16.68 5.69 -24.86
N THR A 546 17.04 6.79 -24.18
CA THR A 546 17.34 8.10 -24.80
C THR A 546 18.76 8.18 -25.38
N THR A 547 19.76 7.74 -24.62
CA THR A 547 21.18 7.95 -24.94
C THR A 547 21.84 6.72 -25.54
N HIS A 548 21.20 5.55 -25.43
CA HIS A 548 21.77 4.25 -25.74
C HIS A 548 23.08 3.96 -24.99
N ASP A 549 23.26 4.54 -23.80
CA ASP A 549 24.40 4.25 -22.93
C ASP A 549 24.20 2.89 -22.24
N ASP A 550 24.86 1.86 -22.77
CA ASP A 550 24.85 0.50 -22.22
C ASP A 550 25.49 0.41 -20.82
N SER A 551 26.32 1.39 -20.41
CA SER A 551 26.95 1.36 -19.10
C SER A 551 25.93 1.45 -17.95
N LEU A 552 24.79 2.12 -18.20
CA LEU A 552 23.67 2.25 -17.26
C LEU A 552 23.05 0.90 -16.91
N LEU A 553 23.09 -0.07 -17.84
CA LEU A 553 22.51 -1.40 -17.66
C LEU A 553 23.17 -2.15 -16.50
N ARG A 554 24.49 -1.99 -16.33
CA ARG A 554 25.23 -2.62 -15.22
C ARG A 554 24.72 -2.13 -13.86
N TYR A 555 24.47 -0.83 -13.73
CA TYR A 555 24.01 -0.23 -12.48
C TYR A 555 22.57 -0.64 -12.18
N GLY A 556 21.69 -0.59 -13.17
CA GLY A 556 20.32 -1.04 -12.99
C GLY A 556 20.22 -2.54 -12.71
N ASP A 557 21.02 -3.40 -13.35
CA ASP A 557 21.08 -4.83 -13.02
C ASP A 557 21.53 -5.07 -11.56
N ALA A 558 22.41 -4.21 -11.01
CA ALA A 558 22.83 -4.30 -9.61
C ALA A 558 21.75 -3.85 -8.62
N LEU A 559 21.00 -2.79 -8.95
CA LEU A 559 19.85 -2.32 -8.18
C LEU A 559 18.70 -3.35 -8.21
N ALA A 560 18.34 -3.86 -9.40
CA ALA A 560 17.27 -4.84 -9.58
C ALA A 560 17.56 -6.15 -8.82
N ARG A 561 18.79 -6.67 -8.86
CA ARG A 561 19.19 -7.83 -8.04
C ARG A 561 19.10 -7.54 -6.54
N ASN A 562 19.38 -6.31 -6.11
CA ASN A 562 19.22 -5.92 -4.72
C ASN A 562 17.74 -5.89 -4.31
N LEU A 563 16.87 -5.31 -5.13
CA LEU A 563 15.43 -5.28 -4.86
C LEU A 563 14.81 -6.68 -4.84
N ASP A 564 15.14 -7.51 -5.84
CA ASP A 564 14.60 -8.87 -5.97
C ASP A 564 14.85 -9.74 -4.73
N ARG A 565 16.06 -9.67 -4.14
CA ARG A 565 16.39 -10.41 -2.90
C ARG A 565 15.71 -9.84 -1.65
N ARG A 566 15.17 -8.62 -1.70
CA ARG A 566 14.57 -7.91 -0.56
C ARG A 566 13.05 -8.00 -0.54
N VAL A 567 12.43 -8.22 -1.70
CA VAL A 567 11.03 -8.65 -1.78
C VAL A 567 10.89 -10.01 -1.09
N GLN A 568 10.04 -10.07 -0.09
CA GLN A 568 9.79 -11.26 0.71
C GLN A 568 8.97 -12.30 -0.09
N THR A 569 8.90 -13.52 0.45
CA THR A 569 8.13 -14.62 -0.16
C THR A 569 6.63 -14.34 -0.20
N ASP A 570 6.13 -13.50 0.72
CA ASP A 570 4.75 -13.01 0.74
C ASP A 570 4.52 -11.86 -0.26
N GLY A 571 5.55 -11.45 -1.03
CA GLY A 571 5.50 -10.33 -1.96
C GLY A 571 5.71 -8.95 -1.33
N SER A 572 5.69 -8.85 0.00
CA SER A 572 5.92 -7.59 0.67
C SER A 572 7.38 -7.14 0.55
N ILE A 573 7.62 -5.85 0.71
CA ILE A 573 8.97 -5.32 0.88
C ILE A 573 8.96 -4.29 2.01
N PRO A 574 9.92 -4.35 2.95
CA PRO A 574 10.10 -3.28 3.93
C PRO A 574 10.47 -1.98 3.22
N TYR A 575 10.28 -0.83 3.87
CA TYR A 575 10.72 0.46 3.31
C TYR A 575 12.24 0.54 3.06
N ALA A 576 13.00 0.04 4.02
CA ALA A 576 14.47 0.09 4.08
C ALA A 576 14.97 -1.12 4.87
N TRP A 577 16.28 -1.40 4.83
CA TRP A 577 16.84 -2.58 5.50
C TRP A 577 16.62 -2.64 7.03
N TYR A 578 16.54 -1.50 7.71
CA TYR A 578 16.27 -1.40 9.15
C TYR A 578 14.78 -1.23 9.47
N ALA A 579 13.93 -1.07 8.46
CA ALA A 579 12.51 -0.87 8.64
C ALA A 579 11.79 -2.21 8.70
N THR A 580 10.90 -2.37 9.68
CA THR A 580 9.99 -3.52 9.75
C THR A 580 8.64 -3.23 9.10
N TRP A 581 8.32 -1.95 8.86
CA TRP A 581 7.09 -1.52 8.22
C TRP A 581 7.18 -1.62 6.69
N LYS A 582 6.05 -1.96 6.06
CA LYS A 582 5.92 -2.32 4.64
C LYS A 582 4.90 -1.39 3.93
N PRO A 583 5.27 -0.14 3.63
CA PRO A 583 4.41 0.81 2.94
C PRO A 583 3.99 0.30 1.56
N THR A 584 2.71 0.28 1.25
CA THR A 584 2.20 -0.18 -0.05
C THR A 584 2.50 0.80 -1.17
N ASP A 585 2.46 2.12 -0.92
CA ASP A 585 2.86 3.17 -1.84
C ASP A 585 4.33 3.04 -2.27
N TYR A 586 5.22 2.64 -1.37
CA TYR A 586 6.63 2.41 -1.72
C TYR A 586 6.87 1.02 -2.29
N ALA A 587 6.14 0.00 -1.83
CA ALA A 587 6.17 -1.31 -2.47
C ALA A 587 5.76 -1.20 -3.94
N TYR A 588 4.78 -0.35 -4.26
CA TYR A 588 4.38 -0.05 -5.62
C TYR A 588 5.55 0.35 -6.50
N LEU A 589 6.31 1.36 -6.07
CA LEU A 589 7.48 1.87 -6.79
C LEU A 589 8.52 0.78 -7.01
N VAL A 590 8.75 -0.05 -6.00
CA VAL A 590 9.65 -1.21 -6.10
C VAL A 590 9.20 -2.18 -7.16
N ASN A 591 7.93 -2.55 -7.12
CA ASN A 591 7.35 -3.54 -8.00
C ASN A 591 7.31 -3.03 -9.45
N ASP A 592 6.93 -1.77 -9.65
CA ASP A 592 6.96 -1.07 -10.94
C ASP A 592 8.39 -1.04 -11.52
N GLY A 593 9.36 -0.56 -10.74
CA GLY A 593 10.76 -0.53 -11.16
C GLY A 593 11.30 -1.92 -11.54
N LEU A 594 10.96 -2.97 -10.79
CA LEU A 594 11.34 -4.36 -11.10
C LEU A 594 10.66 -4.89 -12.37
N ILE A 595 9.38 -4.57 -12.60
CA ILE A 595 8.65 -4.96 -13.82
C ILE A 595 9.28 -4.28 -15.02
N GLN A 596 9.39 -2.95 -14.99
CA GLN A 596 9.92 -2.16 -16.09
C GLN A 596 11.36 -2.55 -16.45
N TRP A 597 12.23 -2.69 -15.44
CA TRP A 597 13.61 -3.11 -15.67
C TRP A 597 13.68 -4.57 -16.14
N GLY A 598 12.84 -5.44 -15.57
CA GLY A 598 12.68 -6.83 -16.01
C GLY A 598 12.28 -6.95 -17.48
N GLU A 599 11.38 -6.11 -17.96
CA GLU A 599 10.97 -6.05 -19.36
C GLU A 599 12.09 -5.58 -20.27
N LEU A 600 12.76 -4.46 -19.93
CA LEU A 600 13.93 -3.95 -20.65
C LEU A 600 15.01 -5.03 -20.83
N ARG A 601 15.23 -5.84 -19.78
CA ARG A 601 16.28 -6.86 -19.74
C ARG A 601 15.81 -8.25 -20.18
N ASN A 602 14.52 -8.41 -20.52
CA ASN A 602 13.88 -9.71 -20.74
C ASN A 602 14.12 -10.71 -19.57
N ALA A 603 14.20 -10.19 -18.35
CA ALA A 603 14.47 -10.94 -17.13
C ALA A 603 13.14 -11.31 -16.44
N ARG A 604 12.53 -12.41 -16.89
CA ARG A 604 11.21 -12.87 -16.42
C ARG A 604 11.06 -13.02 -14.91
N HIS A 605 12.14 -13.33 -14.19
CA HIS A 605 12.10 -13.48 -12.73
C HIS A 605 11.88 -12.15 -12.01
N TRP A 606 12.46 -11.03 -12.47
CA TRP A 606 12.19 -9.70 -11.89
C TRP A 606 10.74 -9.26 -12.15
N VAL A 607 10.23 -9.51 -13.36
CA VAL A 607 8.82 -9.26 -13.68
C VAL A 607 7.91 -10.08 -12.76
N ALA A 608 8.22 -11.36 -12.54
CA ALA A 608 7.47 -12.21 -11.63
C ALA A 608 7.52 -11.72 -10.16
N THR A 609 8.69 -11.29 -9.69
CA THR A 609 8.84 -10.71 -8.34
C THR A 609 8.05 -9.41 -8.18
N GLY A 610 8.13 -8.47 -9.13
CA GLY A 610 7.35 -7.23 -9.09
C GLY A 610 5.84 -7.52 -9.13
N ARG A 611 5.38 -8.43 -10.00
CA ARG A 611 3.97 -8.86 -10.02
C ARG A 611 3.52 -9.51 -8.72
N ARG A 612 4.40 -10.28 -8.05
CA ARG A 612 4.12 -10.88 -6.73
C ARG A 612 3.89 -9.78 -5.69
N GLY A 613 4.70 -8.73 -5.71
CA GLY A 613 4.52 -7.60 -4.79
C GLY A 613 3.27 -6.77 -5.10
N ILE A 614 2.93 -6.56 -6.37
CA ILE A 614 1.65 -5.93 -6.74
C ILE A 614 0.46 -6.74 -6.19
N SER A 615 0.50 -8.06 -6.38
CA SER A 615 -0.55 -8.96 -5.86
C SER A 615 -0.66 -8.90 -4.34
N TRP A 616 0.48 -8.80 -3.64
CA TRP A 616 0.52 -8.62 -2.19
C TRP A 616 -0.18 -7.32 -1.80
N MET A 617 0.19 -6.20 -2.43
CA MET A 617 -0.39 -4.89 -2.14
C MET A 617 -1.90 -4.95 -2.17
N THR A 618 -2.49 -5.41 -3.28
CA THR A 618 -3.95 -5.51 -3.47
C THR A 618 -4.66 -6.28 -2.36
N ASN A 619 -4.00 -7.28 -1.76
CA ASN A 619 -4.57 -8.08 -0.69
C ASN A 619 -4.39 -7.46 0.70
N VAL A 620 -3.34 -6.66 0.94
CA VAL A 620 -3.07 -6.05 2.27
C VAL A 620 -3.62 -4.64 2.43
N ASP A 621 -3.61 -3.88 1.36
CA ASP A 621 -4.01 -2.51 1.32
C ASP A 621 -4.73 -2.38 -0.01
N ARG A 622 -6.01 -2.09 0.04
CA ARG A 622 -6.83 -1.99 -1.17
C ARG A 622 -6.73 -0.63 -1.87
N PRO A 623 -5.80 0.33 -1.59
CA PRO A 623 -6.03 1.68 -2.03
C PRO A 623 -5.97 1.67 -3.54
N SER A 624 -7.11 1.95 -4.18
CA SER A 624 -7.27 2.54 -5.51
C SER A 624 -6.07 2.33 -6.45
N THR A 625 -5.60 1.09 -6.60
CA THR A 625 -4.26 0.84 -7.14
C THR A 625 -4.41 0.89 -8.64
N LEU A 626 -4.23 2.08 -9.18
CA LEU A 626 -3.98 2.25 -10.59
C LEU A 626 -2.62 1.63 -10.85
N LEU A 627 -2.65 0.43 -11.45
CA LEU A 627 -1.45 -0.28 -11.87
C LEU A 627 -0.90 0.33 -13.15
N TRP A 628 -0.22 1.46 -13.05
CA TRP A 628 0.38 2.13 -14.21
C TRP A 628 1.86 2.37 -14.06
N ASP A 629 2.62 2.08 -15.11
CA ASP A 629 3.99 2.59 -15.15
C ASP A 629 3.97 4.14 -15.22
N TYR A 630 5.13 4.75 -15.02
CA TYR A 630 5.28 6.21 -15.16
C TYR A 630 5.03 6.73 -16.60
N ASP A 631 4.83 5.84 -17.58
CA ASP A 631 4.46 6.16 -18.95
C ASP A 631 2.94 6.01 -19.19
N GLY A 632 2.16 5.72 -18.14
CA GLY A 632 0.71 5.53 -18.22
C GLY A 632 0.31 4.19 -18.87
N ARG A 633 1.17 3.19 -18.95
CA ARG A 633 0.79 1.86 -19.47
C ARG A 633 0.21 0.99 -18.36
N PRO A 634 -0.87 0.21 -18.61
CA PRO A 634 -1.33 -0.79 -17.65
C PRO A 634 -0.19 -1.77 -17.35
N LEU A 635 0.24 -1.82 -16.09
CA LEU A 635 1.32 -2.72 -15.68
C LEU A 635 0.90 -4.17 -15.92
N GLY A 636 1.64 -4.86 -16.78
CA GLY A 636 1.48 -6.29 -17.01
C GLY A 636 0.26 -6.70 -17.83
N GLY A 637 -0.39 -5.79 -18.56
CA GLY A 637 -1.50 -6.13 -19.47
C GLY A 637 -2.79 -6.51 -18.75
N VAL A 638 -3.09 -5.82 -17.65
CA VAL A 638 -4.34 -5.98 -16.88
C VAL A 638 -5.42 -5.04 -17.39
N ASP A 639 -6.67 -5.51 -17.42
CA ASP A 639 -7.85 -4.67 -17.68
C ASP A 639 -8.29 -3.97 -16.39
N ASN A 640 -7.89 -2.72 -16.21
CA ASN A 640 -8.20 -1.89 -15.04
C ASN A 640 -9.30 -0.85 -15.28
N THR A 641 -10.04 -0.94 -16.39
CA THR A 641 -11.04 0.05 -16.85
C THR A 641 -11.92 0.62 -15.72
N GLN A 642 -12.55 -0.25 -14.92
CA GLN A 642 -13.49 0.20 -13.87
C GLN A 642 -12.76 0.80 -12.67
N ASP A 643 -11.55 0.34 -12.37
CA ASP A 643 -10.73 0.92 -11.31
C ASP A 643 -10.23 2.31 -11.72
N VAL A 644 -9.88 2.52 -12.99
CA VAL A 644 -9.56 3.84 -13.57
C VAL A 644 -10.74 4.79 -13.45
N ILE A 645 -11.92 4.39 -13.94
CA ILE A 645 -13.14 5.22 -13.89
C ILE A 645 -13.50 5.57 -12.44
N ARG A 646 -13.43 4.60 -11.52
CA ARG A 646 -13.72 4.82 -10.10
C ARG A 646 -12.72 5.79 -9.47
N TRP A 647 -11.44 5.65 -9.77
CA TRP A 647 -10.41 6.55 -9.27
C TRP A 647 -10.61 7.97 -9.79
N ILE A 648 -10.87 8.15 -11.11
CA ILE A 648 -11.17 9.47 -11.68
C ILE A 648 -12.39 10.08 -10.98
N GLY A 649 -13.47 9.31 -10.82
CA GLY A 649 -14.66 9.78 -10.13
C GLY A 649 -14.35 10.26 -8.71
N ALA A 650 -13.57 9.49 -7.94
CA ALA A 650 -13.19 9.84 -6.58
C ALA A 650 -12.26 11.06 -6.50
N ILE A 651 -11.19 11.10 -7.30
CA ILE A 651 -10.21 12.19 -7.25
C ILE A 651 -10.83 13.50 -7.73
N THR A 652 -11.67 13.47 -8.77
CA THR A 652 -12.34 14.69 -9.27
C THR A 652 -13.44 15.17 -8.31
N ALA A 653 -14.18 14.27 -7.66
CA ALA A 653 -15.19 14.64 -6.66
C ALA A 653 -14.60 15.24 -5.38
N SER A 654 -13.32 14.96 -5.08
CA SER A 654 -12.61 15.53 -3.93
C SER A 654 -11.90 16.85 -4.23
N GLN A 655 -11.86 17.29 -5.49
CA GLN A 655 -11.26 18.57 -5.86
C GLN A 655 -12.12 19.73 -5.34
N GLN A 656 -11.47 20.69 -4.70
CA GLN A 656 -12.09 21.91 -4.20
C GLN A 656 -12.38 22.89 -5.36
N PRO A 657 -13.29 23.87 -5.17
CA PRO A 657 -13.63 24.84 -6.21
C PRO A 657 -12.46 25.68 -6.72
N ASP A 658 -11.39 25.82 -5.94
CA ASP A 658 -10.18 26.54 -6.33
C ASP A 658 -9.19 25.69 -7.17
N GLY A 659 -9.51 24.42 -7.43
CA GLY A 659 -8.68 23.48 -8.18
C GLY A 659 -7.70 22.66 -7.33
N SER A 660 -7.58 22.94 -6.04
CA SER A 660 -6.75 22.17 -5.10
C SER A 660 -7.51 20.95 -4.55
N TRP A 661 -6.82 19.95 -3.99
CA TRP A 661 -7.44 18.87 -3.21
C TRP A 661 -7.34 19.08 -1.70
N THR A 662 -6.40 19.90 -1.26
CA THR A 662 -6.09 20.13 0.17
C THR A 662 -6.43 21.52 0.67
N GLY A 663 -7.08 22.35 -0.15
CA GLY A 663 -7.28 23.78 0.16
C GLY A 663 -5.95 24.54 0.25
N GLY A 664 -4.91 24.05 -0.43
CA GLY A 664 -3.57 24.63 -0.46
C GLY A 664 -2.68 24.39 0.75
N SER A 665 -3.07 23.50 1.66
CA SER A 665 -2.24 23.10 2.80
C SER A 665 -1.06 22.20 2.41
N ASP A 666 -1.18 21.50 1.28
CA ASP A 666 -0.13 20.69 0.67
C ASP A 666 -0.13 20.93 -0.84
N THR A 667 0.70 21.85 -1.33
CA THR A 667 0.77 22.13 -2.78
C THR A 667 1.55 21.02 -3.52
N ARG A 668 2.35 20.22 -2.80
CA ARG A 668 3.08 19.10 -3.40
C ARG A 668 2.08 18.04 -3.84
N ILE A 669 1.13 17.64 -2.99
CA ILE A 669 0.14 16.63 -3.39
C ILE A 669 -0.71 17.10 -4.58
N GLU A 670 -0.99 18.40 -4.71
CA GLU A 670 -1.74 18.91 -5.89
C GLU A 670 -0.95 18.71 -7.18
N ALA A 671 0.37 18.93 -7.15
CA ALA A 671 1.24 18.69 -8.29
C ALA A 671 1.32 17.21 -8.67
N PHE A 672 1.33 16.31 -7.67
CA PHE A 672 1.27 14.87 -7.89
C PHE A 672 -0.07 14.45 -8.47
N ASN A 673 -1.19 14.84 -7.86
CA ASN A 673 -2.53 14.54 -8.35
C ASN A 673 -2.74 15.05 -9.79
N ALA A 674 -2.25 16.25 -10.11
CA ALA A 674 -2.30 16.79 -11.48
C ALA A 674 -1.49 15.92 -12.46
N ALA A 675 -0.28 15.50 -12.08
CA ALA A 675 0.55 14.62 -12.90
C ALA A 675 -0.12 13.25 -13.09
N ASP A 676 -0.66 12.66 -12.03
CA ASP A 676 -1.32 11.35 -12.08
C ASP A 676 -2.58 11.40 -12.96
N ILE A 677 -3.43 12.43 -12.82
CA ILE A 677 -4.65 12.60 -13.65
C ILE A 677 -4.28 12.78 -15.13
N THR A 678 -3.22 13.50 -15.43
CA THR A 678 -2.82 13.75 -16.82
C THR A 678 -2.15 12.53 -17.45
N ALA A 679 -1.42 11.72 -16.66
CA ALA A 679 -0.92 10.42 -17.09
C ALA A 679 -2.06 9.46 -17.46
N VAL A 680 -3.15 9.40 -16.68
CA VAL A 680 -4.36 8.63 -17.09
C VAL A 680 -4.86 9.07 -18.44
N LEU A 681 -4.98 10.39 -18.64
CA LEU A 681 -5.62 10.95 -19.82
C LEU A 681 -4.82 10.64 -21.08
N GLN A 682 -3.48 10.63 -20.96
CA GLN A 682 -2.59 10.19 -22.05
C GLN A 682 -2.81 8.72 -22.40
N GLN A 683 -2.96 7.85 -21.40
CA GLN A 683 -3.24 6.43 -21.60
C GLN A 683 -4.56 6.18 -22.34
N MET A 684 -5.61 6.95 -22.01
CA MET A 684 -6.92 6.82 -22.67
C MET A 684 -6.90 7.16 -24.17
N GLU A 685 -5.74 7.58 -24.69
CA GLU A 685 -5.55 8.13 -26.04
C GLU A 685 -6.56 9.25 -26.32
N TYR A 686 -6.82 10.12 -25.34
CA TYR A 686 -7.79 11.21 -25.47
C TYR A 686 -7.44 12.21 -26.60
N SER A 687 -6.27 12.06 -27.25
CA SER A 687 -5.78 12.89 -28.35
C SER A 687 -6.20 12.45 -29.76
N SER A 688 -7.14 11.50 -29.92
CA SER A 688 -7.65 11.07 -31.24
C SER A 688 -8.64 12.04 -31.90
#